data_AF-A0A117E228-F1
#
_entry.id   AF-A0A117E228-F1
#
_cell.length_a   1.000
_cell.length_b   1.000
_cell.length_c   1.000
_cell.angle_alpha   90.00
_cell.angle_beta   90.00
_cell.angle_gamma   90.00
#
_symmetry.space_group_name_H-M   'P 1'
#
loop_
_entity.id
_entity.type
_entity.pdbx_description
1 polymer ?
#
loop_
_entity_poly.entity_id
_entity_poly.type
_entity_poly.pdbx_seq_one_letter_code
_entity_poly.pdbx_strand_id
1 'polypeptide(L)'
;MADSKGRKQATLGYVRDSQLTIGRFFGSNSDPKEAPKKQTTLSFSNKKSKAAKKDSESETAQDPEPVNGHGTNGDANGGADRVDPATESKPEEPADQNKLKRENSSEDEDSDIQPVNKRRRKTSRGDEATSAPKRKSPSPKSPKKRSQSKEPSPPAVVEKASGEKTPQKELSVSDDEVAEEEAQSASEDEEKPEVKKKKIEKAQATLNAAGNEPYPDWKAGDPVPYAALCTTFSLIEMTTKRLVILAHCSLFLRQVLRLTPQDLLPTVQLMINKLAADYAGIELGIGESLIMKAIGESTGRSLAVIKTDQHEIGDLGLVAAKSRSNQPTMFKPKPLTVRGVHEGLLGIAKVQGHGSQDKKISGIKKLLSAADAATAGKGSKGIDITKDKGGPSEAKYIVRFLEGKLRLGLAEKTVLVALAQAVVAHEAAMEGQKTPSAEKLAEGEAILKTVYSELPAYEVIIPAILEHGLSNLPKVCKLQPGIPLKPMLAKPTKSITEVLDRFEGKEFTCEYKYDGERAQIHYVAPDSIHQYPGATATLKKDAKGLSAIFSRNSEDLSKKYPDVLAKLDGWIKEGVQSFVLDCETVAWDTENKKVLPFQQLMTRKRKDVKAEDVKVKVCVFAFDLLFLNGEPTVKKSLRERRELLHESFQVTEGEFQFAQYGNTNVLDEIQTLLDDSVKASCEGLMVKMLDTDESGYEPSKRSRNWLKVKKDYLSGVGDSLDLVVLGAYHGRGKRTSVYGAFLLAAYNSSTQTYETICNIGTGFSEAILEEFYNALSPLTIDRPKPFYSHSNVPKDQPDVWFEPRLVWEVKTADLTLSPRYKAAADEFMGTTGGGKGVSLRFPRFIKSRDDKKPEQATTTRAVAEMYRKQEAVQKENAGKGGVDDDFEY
;
A
#
# COMPACT_ATOMS: atom_id res chain seq x y z
N MET A 1 25.53 32.72 61.47
CA MET A 1 24.62 32.82 62.64
C MET A 1 23.39 31.99 62.31
N ALA A 2 22.86 31.11 63.16
CA ALA A 2 23.41 30.53 64.39
C ALA A 2 22.74 29.15 64.66
N ASP A 3 23.34 28.38 65.57
CA ASP A 3 22.94 27.18 66.34
C ASP A 3 21.55 26.49 66.22
N SER A 4 21.31 25.30 66.81
CA SER A 4 22.08 24.04 66.97
C SER A 4 21.21 22.98 67.70
N LYS A 5 21.40 21.68 67.41
CA LYS A 5 20.95 20.49 68.19
C LYS A 5 19.42 20.26 68.28
N GLY A 6 18.90 19.02 68.33
CA GLY A 6 19.52 17.70 68.09
C GLY A 6 18.91 16.56 68.94
N ARG A 7 19.23 15.29 68.59
CA ARG A 7 18.95 14.02 69.33
C ARG A 7 17.46 13.56 69.30
N LYS A 8 17.08 12.27 69.38
CA LYS A 8 17.81 10.97 69.46
C LYS A 8 16.85 9.77 69.21
N GLN A 9 17.39 8.62 68.74
CA GLN A 9 16.92 7.22 69.01
C GLN A 9 15.54 6.76 68.45
N ALA A 10 15.26 5.48 68.15
CA ALA A 10 16.13 4.27 68.02
C ALA A 10 15.43 3.04 67.35
N THR A 11 16.27 2.11 66.84
CA THR A 11 16.13 0.62 66.79
C THR A 11 15.00 -0.13 66.02
N LEU A 12 15.44 -1.13 65.22
CA LEU A 12 14.92 -2.50 64.90
C LEU A 12 13.39 -2.82 64.86
N GLY A 13 12.89 -3.78 64.08
CA GLY A 13 13.52 -4.69 63.10
C GLY A 13 12.90 -6.12 63.12
N TYR A 14 12.61 -6.71 61.95
CA TYR A 14 11.83 -7.99 61.76
C TYR A 14 10.37 -7.90 62.30
N VAL A 15 9.39 -8.75 61.97
CA VAL A 15 9.30 -10.18 61.55
C VAL A 15 8.25 -10.37 60.42
N ARG A 16 8.30 -11.50 59.67
CA ARG A 16 7.19 -12.03 58.85
C ARG A 16 6.53 -13.21 59.57
N ASP A 17 5.20 -13.23 59.67
CA ASP A 17 4.35 -14.40 59.98
C ASP A 17 2.87 -13.99 59.77
N SER A 18 1.86 -14.86 59.64
CA SER A 18 1.79 -16.24 59.08
C SER A 18 0.29 -16.58 58.82
N GLN A 19 -0.01 -17.79 58.32
CA GLN A 19 -1.36 -18.16 57.85
C GLN A 19 -2.30 -18.69 58.95
N LEU A 20 -3.59 -18.38 58.84
CA LEU A 20 -4.71 -19.27 59.20
C LEU A 20 -5.80 -19.13 58.11
N THR A 21 -5.83 -19.96 57.07
CA THR A 21 -6.41 -21.32 57.02
C THR A 21 -7.89 -21.42 57.41
N ILE A 22 -8.75 -21.70 56.44
CA ILE A 22 -9.84 -22.67 56.62
C ILE A 22 -9.75 -23.70 55.50
N GLY A 23 -9.88 -24.98 55.83
CA GLY A 23 -9.72 -26.07 54.88
C GLY A 23 -9.94 -27.41 55.57
N ARG A 24 -11.18 -27.92 55.51
CA ARG A 24 -11.55 -29.29 55.91
C ARG A 24 -12.91 -29.69 55.36
N PHE A 25 -12.90 -30.25 54.15
CA PHE A 25 -13.85 -31.27 53.73
C PHE A 25 -13.04 -32.31 52.97
N PHE A 26 -12.65 -33.37 53.69
CA PHE A 26 -12.09 -34.68 53.28
C PHE A 26 -11.29 -34.73 51.94
N GLY A 27 -9.99 -35.05 51.92
CA GLY A 27 -9.36 -36.22 52.55
C GLY A 27 -9.46 -37.43 51.59
N SER A 28 -8.41 -38.20 51.29
CA SER A 28 -7.16 -38.44 52.04
C SER A 28 -5.99 -38.89 51.15
N ASN A 29 -4.76 -38.71 51.68
CA ASN A 29 -3.52 -39.54 51.65
C ASN A 29 -3.22 -40.46 50.43
N SER A 30 -1.97 -40.66 49.99
CA SER A 30 -0.68 -40.59 50.72
C SER A 30 0.55 -40.26 49.83
N ASP A 31 1.66 -39.89 50.49
CA ASP A 31 2.95 -39.47 49.90
C ASP A 31 3.87 -40.65 49.44
N PRO A 32 5.02 -40.40 48.77
CA PRO A 32 5.61 -41.35 47.81
C PRO A 32 6.81 -42.17 48.31
N LYS A 33 7.07 -43.30 47.62
CA LYS A 33 8.42 -43.90 47.44
C LYS A 33 8.46 -44.97 46.34
N GLU A 34 9.68 -45.25 45.90
CA GLU A 34 10.15 -46.39 45.09
C GLU A 34 9.59 -46.61 43.68
N ALA A 35 10.52 -46.78 42.73
CA ALA A 35 10.26 -47.48 41.47
C ALA A 35 10.70 -48.94 41.62
N PRO A 36 10.04 -49.89 40.94
CA PRO A 36 10.80 -50.64 39.95
C PRO A 36 10.02 -50.99 38.66
N LYS A 37 10.78 -51.41 37.64
CA LYS A 37 10.28 -52.00 36.39
C LYS A 37 9.47 -53.27 36.65
N LYS A 38 8.43 -53.53 35.84
CA LYS A 38 8.05 -54.89 35.41
C LYS A 38 7.28 -54.87 34.09
N GLN A 39 7.49 -55.90 33.27
CA GLN A 39 6.91 -56.08 31.94
C GLN A 39 6.42 -57.52 31.80
N THR A 40 5.10 -57.70 31.76
CA THR A 40 4.36 -58.96 31.53
C THR A 40 2.89 -58.56 31.29
N THR A 41 2.09 -59.17 30.42
CA THR A 41 2.27 -60.20 29.38
C THR A 41 0.99 -60.22 28.55
N LEU A 42 1.06 -60.58 27.26
CA LEU A 42 0.29 -61.69 26.70
C LEU A 42 0.77 -62.00 25.27
N SER A 43 0.63 -63.26 24.86
CA SER A 43 1.25 -63.79 23.65
C SER A 43 0.45 -64.96 23.10
N PHE A 44 0.39 -65.11 21.77
CA PHE A 44 0.03 -66.38 21.15
C PHE A 44 0.98 -66.73 19.99
N SER A 45 1.80 -67.75 20.25
CA SER A 45 2.02 -68.96 19.43
C SER A 45 2.29 -68.89 17.91
N ASN A 46 3.17 -69.73 17.33
CA ASN A 46 4.27 -70.56 17.85
C ASN A 46 5.09 -71.17 16.67
N LYS A 47 6.33 -71.62 16.94
CA LYS A 47 7.19 -72.49 16.09
C LYS A 47 7.73 -71.84 14.78
N LYS A 48 8.91 -72.21 14.28
CA LYS A 48 9.82 -73.34 14.64
C LYS A 48 11.30 -72.92 14.60
N SER A 49 12.16 -73.65 15.30
CA SER A 49 13.62 -73.45 15.42
C SER A 49 14.40 -74.06 14.22
N LYS A 50 15.70 -73.77 13.97
CA LYS A 50 16.88 -73.94 14.86
C LYS A 50 18.11 -73.06 14.51
N ALA A 51 18.86 -72.72 15.57
CA ALA A 51 20.33 -72.76 15.79
C ALA A 51 21.28 -72.16 14.72
N ALA A 52 22.13 -71.16 15.04
CA ALA A 52 23.32 -71.16 15.93
C ALA A 52 24.50 -71.98 15.33
N LYS A 53 25.76 -71.51 15.29
CA LYS A 53 26.57 -70.68 16.22
C LYS A 53 27.46 -69.65 15.45
N LYS A 54 27.97 -68.54 16.05
CA LYS A 54 29.29 -68.34 16.72
C LYS A 54 30.51 -68.85 15.91
N ASP A 55 31.66 -68.16 15.79
CA ASP A 55 32.16 -66.92 16.44
C ASP A 55 33.15 -66.11 15.53
N SER A 56 33.60 -64.97 16.06
CA SER A 56 34.47 -63.90 15.51
C SER A 56 35.97 -64.20 15.33
N GLU A 57 36.63 -63.46 14.42
CA GLU A 57 37.90 -62.67 14.58
C GLU A 57 38.28 -62.07 13.19
N SER A 58 38.43 -60.74 12.99
CA SER A 58 39.61 -59.83 13.17
C SER A 58 40.72 -60.04 12.11
N GLU A 59 41.45 -59.06 11.55
CA GLU A 59 41.75 -57.65 11.87
C GLU A 59 41.96 -56.75 10.60
N THR A 60 42.16 -55.42 10.78
CA THR A 60 43.01 -54.43 10.02
C THR A 60 43.22 -54.46 8.48
N ALA A 61 43.47 -53.36 7.74
CA ALA A 61 43.39 -51.90 7.96
C ALA A 61 43.71 -51.12 6.64
N GLN A 62 43.64 -49.77 6.69
CA GLN A 62 44.26 -48.75 5.82
C GLN A 62 43.62 -48.35 4.45
N ASP A 63 43.40 -47.03 4.33
CA ASP A 63 43.19 -46.18 3.13
C ASP A 63 44.51 -46.04 2.28
N PRO A 64 44.59 -45.36 1.09
CA PRO A 64 43.67 -44.34 0.53
C PRO A 64 43.43 -44.37 -1.02
N GLU A 65 42.90 -43.25 -1.55
CA GLU A 65 42.60 -42.90 -2.97
C GLU A 65 43.86 -42.77 -3.89
N PRO A 66 43.81 -42.22 -5.15
CA PRO A 66 42.71 -41.91 -6.11
C PRO A 66 43.02 -42.32 -7.60
N VAL A 67 42.30 -41.72 -8.60
CA VAL A 67 42.74 -41.26 -9.96
C VAL A 67 41.92 -41.74 -11.19
N ASN A 68 41.83 -40.86 -12.21
CA ASN A 68 41.07 -40.93 -13.47
C ASN A 68 41.63 -41.88 -14.57
N GLY A 69 40.80 -42.22 -15.56
CA GLY A 69 41.17 -42.84 -16.85
C GLY A 69 40.12 -42.59 -17.98
N HIS A 70 40.47 -42.79 -19.25
CA HIS A 70 39.67 -42.41 -20.44
C HIS A 70 39.52 -43.54 -21.49
N GLY A 71 38.47 -43.48 -22.32
CA GLY A 71 38.30 -44.23 -23.58
C GLY A 71 37.10 -45.21 -23.62
N THR A 72 36.45 -45.53 -24.76
CA THR A 72 36.59 -45.09 -26.18
C THR A 72 35.39 -45.58 -27.03
N ASN A 73 35.19 -45.01 -28.25
CA ASN A 73 34.23 -45.40 -29.33
C ASN A 73 32.73 -45.06 -29.05
N GLY A 74 31.86 -44.71 -30.01
CA GLY A 74 31.94 -44.60 -31.49
C GLY A 74 30.90 -45.51 -32.17
N ASP A 75 30.11 -45.16 -33.21
CA ASP A 75 29.87 -43.94 -34.02
C ASP A 75 28.39 -44.00 -34.57
N ALA A 76 27.81 -43.27 -35.54
CA ALA A 76 28.24 -42.33 -36.60
C ALA A 76 27.03 -41.42 -37.05
N ASN A 77 27.23 -40.21 -37.62
CA ASN A 77 27.12 -39.81 -39.05
C ASN A 77 25.74 -39.99 -39.76
N GLY A 78 25.11 -39.04 -40.47
CA GLY A 78 25.35 -37.61 -40.83
C GLY A 78 24.04 -36.95 -41.34
N GLY A 79 23.81 -35.62 -41.38
CA GLY A 79 24.18 -34.65 -42.45
C GLY A 79 23.17 -34.63 -43.65
N ALA A 80 22.70 -33.51 -44.24
CA ALA A 80 22.77 -32.07 -43.93
C ALA A 80 21.78 -31.21 -44.78
N ASP A 81 21.44 -29.99 -44.30
CA ASP A 81 21.17 -28.71 -45.03
C ASP A 81 20.05 -28.49 -46.11
N ARG A 82 19.24 -27.42 -45.87
CA ARG A 82 18.66 -26.36 -46.81
C ARG A 82 17.16 -26.27 -47.22
N VAL A 83 16.54 -25.15 -46.76
CA VAL A 83 15.79 -24.08 -47.51
C VAL A 83 14.44 -24.37 -48.24
N ASP A 84 13.34 -23.82 -47.67
CA ASP A 84 12.20 -23.02 -48.27
C ASP A 84 11.43 -23.43 -49.56
N PRO A 85 10.27 -22.81 -49.94
CA PRO A 85 9.17 -22.16 -49.16
C PRO A 85 7.72 -22.52 -49.65
N ALA A 86 6.69 -22.00 -48.95
CA ALA A 86 5.30 -21.74 -49.43
C ALA A 86 4.41 -22.97 -49.81
N THR A 87 3.09 -22.89 -50.05
CA THR A 87 2.13 -21.78 -50.28
C THR A 87 0.69 -22.16 -49.80
N GLU A 88 -0.23 -21.19 -49.78
CA GLU A 88 -1.71 -21.19 -50.01
C GLU A 88 -2.49 -22.51 -50.32
N SER A 89 -3.81 -22.68 -50.05
CA SER A 89 -4.87 -21.86 -49.40
C SER A 89 -6.20 -22.64 -49.19
N LYS A 90 -7.12 -22.11 -48.34
CA LYS A 90 -8.63 -22.02 -48.38
C LYS A 90 -9.51 -22.91 -49.32
N PRO A 91 -10.86 -23.05 -49.10
CA PRO A 91 -11.72 -22.69 -47.94
C PRO A 91 -12.85 -23.74 -47.59
N GLU A 92 -13.81 -23.31 -46.75
CA GLU A 92 -15.27 -23.60 -46.76
C GLU A 92 -15.91 -24.90 -46.16
N GLU A 93 -16.65 -24.63 -45.07
CA GLU A 93 -17.97 -25.11 -44.56
C GLU A 93 -19.05 -25.60 -45.57
N PRO A 94 -20.28 -26.03 -45.14
CA PRO A 94 -20.81 -26.34 -43.78
C PRO A 94 -21.66 -27.65 -43.68
N ALA A 95 -22.35 -27.85 -42.53
CA ALA A 95 -23.66 -28.53 -42.35
C ALA A 95 -23.77 -30.08 -42.50
N ASP A 96 -24.72 -30.81 -41.89
CA ASP A 96 -25.49 -30.61 -40.63
C ASP A 96 -26.09 -31.96 -40.12
N GLN A 97 -26.35 -32.05 -38.82
CA GLN A 97 -27.37 -32.87 -38.11
C GLN A 97 -27.57 -34.41 -38.31
N ASN A 98 -27.25 -35.14 -37.21
CA ASN A 98 -28.20 -35.87 -36.33
C ASN A 98 -28.38 -37.43 -36.40
N LYS A 99 -28.65 -38.00 -35.19
CA LYS A 99 -29.35 -39.26 -34.81
C LYS A 99 -28.66 -40.64 -34.60
N LEU A 100 -28.38 -40.90 -33.31
CA LEU A 100 -28.96 -41.97 -32.44
C LEU A 100 -28.46 -43.45 -32.44
N LYS A 101 -27.96 -43.84 -31.25
CA LYS A 101 -28.15 -45.13 -30.50
C LYS A 101 -27.41 -46.39 -31.04
N ARG A 102 -27.06 -47.40 -30.20
CA ARG A 102 -27.51 -47.74 -28.82
C ARG A 102 -26.48 -48.59 -28.02
N GLU A 103 -26.59 -48.56 -26.68
CA GLU A 103 -26.13 -49.56 -25.68
C GLU A 103 -24.59 -49.77 -25.49
N ASN A 104 -24.07 -50.14 -24.30
CA ASN A 104 -24.70 -50.54 -23.02
C ASN A 104 -23.86 -50.22 -21.74
N SER A 105 -24.53 -50.13 -20.58
CA SER A 105 -24.11 -50.45 -19.18
C SER A 105 -22.72 -50.05 -18.60
N SER A 106 -22.52 -49.70 -17.31
CA SER A 106 -23.32 -49.06 -16.22
C SER A 106 -22.57 -49.19 -14.89
N GLU A 107 -22.54 -48.15 -14.04
CA GLU A 107 -22.84 -48.18 -12.58
C GLU A 107 -22.47 -46.85 -11.90
N ASP A 108 -23.38 -46.35 -11.06
CA ASP A 108 -23.33 -45.07 -10.34
C ASP A 108 -23.69 -45.31 -8.85
N GLU A 109 -23.34 -44.39 -7.95
CA GLU A 109 -24.22 -44.03 -6.83
C GLU A 109 -24.22 -42.51 -6.60
N ASP A 110 -25.35 -42.01 -6.13
CA ASP A 110 -25.79 -40.60 -6.19
C ASP A 110 -26.69 -40.29 -4.97
N SER A 111 -26.98 -39.02 -4.67
CA SER A 111 -28.22 -38.62 -3.97
C SER A 111 -28.43 -37.11 -3.88
N ASP A 112 -29.36 -36.61 -4.69
CA ASP A 112 -30.09 -35.36 -4.46
C ASP A 112 -31.61 -35.64 -4.57
N ILE A 113 -32.46 -35.04 -3.71
CA ILE A 113 -33.91 -35.39 -3.64
C ILE A 113 -34.81 -34.16 -3.44
N GLN A 114 -35.85 -34.05 -4.28
CA GLN A 114 -36.91 -33.04 -4.25
C GLN A 114 -38.34 -33.67 -4.27
N PRO A 115 -39.43 -32.90 -4.03
CA PRO A 115 -40.55 -33.39 -3.18
C PRO A 115 -41.87 -33.81 -3.88
N VAL A 116 -42.72 -34.55 -3.14
CA VAL A 116 -44.14 -34.86 -3.48
C VAL A 116 -45.04 -34.72 -2.23
N ASN A 117 -46.38 -34.79 -2.35
CA ASN A 117 -47.34 -34.01 -1.53
C ASN A 117 -48.61 -34.79 -1.04
N LYS A 118 -49.28 -34.27 0.02
CA LYS A 118 -50.69 -34.49 0.50
C LYS A 118 -51.15 -35.83 1.14
N ARG A 119 -51.54 -35.78 2.44
CA ARG A 119 -52.87 -36.16 3.05
C ARG A 119 -52.84 -36.14 4.61
N ARG A 120 -53.94 -36.18 5.40
CA ARG A 120 -55.13 -35.28 5.57
C ARG A 120 -56.09 -35.76 6.69
N ARG A 121 -56.28 -35.04 7.81
CA ARG A 121 -57.53 -34.95 8.66
C ARG A 121 -57.34 -33.91 9.79
N LYS A 122 -58.23 -32.90 9.95
CA LYS A 122 -59.41 -32.77 10.88
C LYS A 122 -59.01 -32.65 12.37
N THR A 123 -59.55 -31.73 13.21
CA THR A 123 -60.77 -30.85 13.17
C THR A 123 -60.69 -29.81 14.33
N SER A 124 -61.39 -28.66 14.43
CA SER A 124 -62.17 -27.78 13.51
C SER A 124 -62.87 -26.61 14.28
N ARG A 125 -63.34 -25.57 13.55
CA ARG A 125 -64.29 -24.47 13.95
C ARG A 125 -63.71 -23.27 14.72
N GLY A 126 -64.34 -22.09 14.49
CA GLY A 126 -64.10 -20.82 15.19
C GLY A 126 -64.19 -19.61 14.24
N ASP A 127 -65.36 -18.99 14.14
CA ASP A 127 -65.75 -18.07 13.06
C ASP A 127 -65.51 -16.56 13.33
N GLU A 128 -65.60 -15.76 12.26
CA GLU A 128 -66.08 -14.36 12.15
C GLU A 128 -65.37 -13.12 12.79
N ALA A 129 -64.91 -12.24 11.88
CA ALA A 129 -65.45 -10.89 11.61
C ALA A 129 -65.19 -9.65 12.53
N THR A 130 -64.38 -8.73 11.96
CA THR A 130 -64.64 -7.27 11.81
C THR A 130 -65.04 -6.34 12.98
N SER A 131 -64.13 -5.39 13.24
CA SER A 131 -64.36 -3.92 13.21
C SER A 131 -64.84 -3.10 14.45
N ALA A 132 -64.04 -2.05 14.73
CA ALA A 132 -64.49 -0.66 14.95
C ALA A 132 -65.12 -0.26 16.35
N PRO A 133 -65.47 1.03 16.60
CA PRO A 133 -64.50 2.14 16.75
C PRO A 133 -64.85 3.26 17.80
N LYS A 134 -64.05 4.36 17.77
CA LYS A 134 -64.38 5.80 18.05
C LYS A 134 -64.35 6.38 19.49
N ARG A 135 -63.38 7.30 19.67
CA ARG A 135 -63.49 8.72 20.12
C ARG A 135 -64.36 9.10 21.35
N LYS A 136 -63.76 9.85 22.29
CA LYS A 136 -63.99 11.31 22.51
C LYS A 136 -62.99 11.94 23.49
N SER A 137 -62.82 13.26 23.42
CA SER A 137 -62.10 14.13 24.37
C SER A 137 -63.11 14.97 25.20
N PRO A 138 -62.69 15.63 26.32
CA PRO A 138 -62.26 17.04 26.25
C PRO A 138 -61.22 17.48 27.32
N SER A 139 -60.94 18.79 27.39
CA SER A 139 -60.08 19.53 28.35
C SER A 139 -60.90 20.65 29.03
N PRO A 140 -60.38 21.76 29.66
CA PRO A 140 -59.10 22.08 30.34
C PRO A 140 -59.30 22.76 31.73
N LYS A 141 -58.23 23.21 32.45
CA LYS A 141 -58.15 24.49 33.25
C LYS A 141 -56.82 24.72 34.02
N SER A 142 -56.51 26.00 34.32
CA SER A 142 -55.48 26.56 35.23
C SER A 142 -56.16 27.64 36.16
N PRO A 143 -55.54 28.39 37.14
CA PRO A 143 -54.49 29.44 36.92
C PRO A 143 -53.70 30.07 38.16
N LYS A 144 -52.94 31.19 37.96
CA LYS A 144 -52.53 32.31 38.92
C LYS A 144 -51.38 32.05 39.96
N LYS A 145 -50.54 33.01 40.47
CA LYS A 145 -50.27 34.48 40.23
C LYS A 145 -48.98 35.06 40.94
N ARG A 146 -48.36 36.13 40.38
CA ARG A 146 -47.61 37.30 41.01
C ARG A 146 -46.26 37.06 41.77
N SER A 147 -45.33 38.03 42.00
CA SER A 147 -45.04 39.40 41.45
C SER A 147 -43.71 40.06 41.94
N GLN A 148 -42.97 40.76 41.06
CA GLN A 148 -42.36 42.15 41.13
C GLN A 148 -41.60 42.71 42.38
N SER A 149 -40.65 43.69 42.35
CA SER A 149 -39.54 44.17 41.44
C SER A 149 -39.12 45.65 41.75
N LYS A 150 -37.82 46.05 41.91
CA LYS A 150 -37.31 47.47 41.79
C LYS A 150 -35.77 47.70 41.89
N GLU A 151 -35.28 48.81 41.29
CA GLU A 151 -33.93 49.45 41.40
C GLU A 151 -34.06 50.93 41.89
N PRO A 152 -32.99 51.78 42.04
CA PRO A 152 -32.50 52.64 40.91
C PRO A 152 -31.01 53.15 40.93
N SER A 153 -30.64 53.92 39.88
CA SER A 153 -29.33 54.54 39.48
C SER A 153 -29.04 55.93 40.14
N PRO A 154 -28.32 56.99 39.59
CA PRO A 154 -27.77 57.33 38.23
C PRO A 154 -26.35 58.03 38.28
N PRO A 155 -25.86 58.97 37.38
CA PRO A 155 -26.26 59.40 36.01
C PRO A 155 -25.15 59.63 34.92
N ALA A 156 -25.55 59.59 33.63
CA ALA A 156 -25.00 60.30 32.43
C ALA A 156 -23.56 59.96 31.92
N VAL A 157 -23.13 60.19 30.66
CA VAL A 157 -23.61 61.04 29.52
C VAL A 157 -23.75 60.23 28.20
N VAL A 158 -24.28 60.86 27.14
CA VAL A 158 -24.92 60.33 25.91
C VAL A 158 -23.96 60.18 24.68
N GLU A 159 -24.38 59.32 23.74
CA GLU A 159 -24.25 59.41 22.26
C GLU A 159 -23.46 58.29 21.50
N LYS A 160 -23.38 58.39 20.17
CA LYS A 160 -23.52 57.23 19.23
C LYS A 160 -22.32 56.99 18.27
N ALA A 161 -22.30 55.74 17.77
CA ALA A 161 -21.96 55.29 16.41
C ALA A 161 -20.54 54.79 16.07
N SER A 162 -20.47 53.46 15.82
CA SER A 162 -19.89 52.82 14.62
C SER A 162 -18.39 53.04 14.27
N GLY A 163 -17.54 52.08 14.67
CA GLY A 163 -16.22 51.86 14.07
C GLY A 163 -15.51 50.59 14.58
N GLU A 164 -14.89 49.84 13.66
CA GLU A 164 -13.93 48.71 13.84
C GLU A 164 -14.39 47.50 14.69
N LYS A 165 -14.27 46.23 14.25
CA LYS A 165 -13.15 45.42 13.71
C LYS A 165 -12.13 44.91 14.75
N THR A 166 -12.29 43.65 15.13
CA THR A 166 -11.18 42.66 15.21
C THR A 166 -11.77 41.23 15.14
N PRO A 167 -11.05 40.22 14.60
CA PRO A 167 -11.69 39.01 14.10
C PRO A 167 -11.68 37.81 15.07
N GLN A 168 -12.69 36.94 14.96
CA GLN A 168 -12.59 35.56 15.45
C GLN A 168 -11.80 34.70 14.44
N LYS A 169 -11.08 33.72 14.96
CA LYS A 169 -10.05 32.95 14.24
C LYS A 169 -10.53 31.52 14.00
N GLU A 170 -11.15 31.28 12.86
CA GLU A 170 -11.54 29.93 12.46
C GLU A 170 -10.29 29.05 12.21
N LEU A 171 -10.32 27.84 12.75
CA LEU A 171 -9.25 26.84 12.60
C LEU A 171 -9.79 25.71 11.72
N SER A 172 -9.28 25.62 10.49
CA SER A 172 -9.54 24.49 9.60
C SER A 172 -8.30 23.58 9.55
N VAL A 173 -8.52 22.28 9.72
CA VAL A 173 -7.51 21.22 9.69
C VAL A 173 -7.74 20.38 8.43
N SER A 174 -6.68 19.78 7.86
CA SER A 174 -6.79 18.95 6.65
C SER A 174 -5.84 17.77 6.66
N ASP A 175 -6.40 16.59 6.39
CA ASP A 175 -5.71 15.31 6.28
C ASP A 175 -4.81 15.15 5.05
N ASP A 176 -3.75 14.37 5.25
CA ASP A 176 -3.31 13.31 4.33
C ASP A 176 -2.28 12.43 5.08
N GLU A 177 -2.57 11.19 5.52
CA GLU A 177 -1.53 10.35 6.18
C GLU A 177 -0.30 10.07 5.30
N VAL A 178 -0.45 10.11 3.98
CA VAL A 178 0.68 10.01 3.02
C VAL A 178 1.40 11.35 2.85
N ALA A 179 0.67 12.48 2.99
CA ALA A 179 1.22 13.81 2.83
C ALA A 179 1.46 14.56 4.14
N GLU A 180 1.34 13.94 5.31
CA GLU A 180 2.07 14.36 6.50
C GLU A 180 3.54 13.95 6.37
N GLU A 181 3.80 12.69 5.98
CA GLU A 181 5.16 12.23 5.69
C GLU A 181 5.77 12.95 4.46
N GLU A 182 4.95 13.37 3.47
CA GLU A 182 5.45 14.28 2.41
C GLU A 182 5.48 15.77 2.80
N ALA A 183 4.50 16.35 3.51
CA ALA A 183 4.50 17.79 3.81
C ALA A 183 5.51 18.16 4.90
N GLN A 184 5.81 17.26 5.85
CA GLN A 184 6.97 17.43 6.73
C GLN A 184 8.30 17.39 5.95
N SER A 185 8.34 16.74 4.77
CA SER A 185 9.50 16.81 3.87
C SER A 185 9.49 18.05 2.97
N ALA A 186 8.31 18.53 2.54
CA ALA A 186 8.19 19.75 1.75
C ALA A 186 8.51 21.02 2.56
N SER A 187 8.14 21.05 3.85
CA SER A 187 8.56 22.12 4.76
C SER A 187 10.06 22.07 5.08
N GLU A 188 10.70 20.91 4.95
CA GLU A 188 12.16 20.82 5.01
C GLU A 188 12.83 21.39 3.75
N ASP A 189 12.30 21.19 2.54
CA ASP A 189 12.87 21.84 1.35
C ASP A 189 12.75 23.39 1.44
N GLU A 190 11.62 23.93 1.93
CA GLU A 190 11.44 25.37 2.19
C GLU A 190 12.15 25.91 3.46
N GLU A 191 12.83 25.07 4.26
CA GLU A 191 13.49 25.52 5.51
C GLU A 191 14.77 26.35 5.25
N LYS A 192 14.88 27.50 5.93
CA LYS A 192 16.05 28.40 5.86
C LYS A 192 17.37 27.69 6.21
N PRO A 193 18.48 27.98 5.52
CA PRO A 193 19.73 27.21 5.63
C PRO A 193 20.35 27.20 7.04
N GLU A 194 20.15 28.25 7.84
CA GLU A 194 20.61 28.31 9.24
C GLU A 194 19.92 27.27 10.15
N VAL A 195 18.65 26.96 9.87
CA VAL A 195 17.88 25.96 10.62
C VAL A 195 18.35 24.55 10.25
N LYS A 196 18.58 24.32 8.95
CA LYS A 196 19.20 23.08 8.44
C LYS A 196 20.57 22.83 9.06
N LYS A 197 21.47 23.83 9.08
CA LYS A 197 22.78 23.70 9.75
C LYS A 197 22.66 23.29 11.21
N LYS A 198 21.81 23.96 12.00
CA LYS A 198 21.59 23.61 13.43
C LYS A 198 20.96 22.23 13.65
N LYS A 199 20.11 21.75 12.72
CA LYS A 199 19.61 20.35 12.74
C LYS A 199 20.72 19.35 12.43
N ILE A 200 21.57 19.63 11.44
CA ILE A 200 22.71 18.78 11.04
C ILE A 200 23.76 18.71 12.16
N GLU A 201 24.13 19.84 12.77
CA GLU A 201 25.03 19.89 13.94
C GLU A 201 24.48 19.04 15.10
N LYS A 202 23.17 19.07 15.34
CA LYS A 202 22.52 18.25 16.38
C LYS A 202 22.45 16.76 16.02
N ALA A 203 22.32 16.43 14.74
CA ALA A 203 22.46 15.05 14.25
C ALA A 203 23.91 14.55 14.38
N GLN A 204 24.90 15.37 14.04
CA GLN A 204 26.34 15.09 14.23
C GLN A 204 26.69 14.94 15.72
N ALA A 205 26.15 15.79 16.60
CA ALA A 205 26.29 15.62 18.04
C ALA A 205 25.66 14.31 18.55
N THR A 206 24.58 13.84 17.92
CA THR A 206 23.95 12.54 18.23
C THR A 206 24.78 11.36 17.72
N LEU A 207 25.30 11.45 16.49
CA LEU A 207 26.25 10.49 15.89
C LEU A 207 27.52 10.35 16.74
N ASN A 208 28.04 11.46 17.28
CA ASN A 208 29.24 11.47 18.13
C ASN A 208 28.95 11.04 19.58
N ALA A 209 27.73 11.24 20.10
CA ALA A 209 27.33 10.79 21.43
C ALA A 209 27.00 9.29 21.47
N ALA A 210 26.52 8.72 20.35
CA ALA A 210 26.40 7.28 20.15
C ALA A 210 27.77 6.66 19.84
N GLY A 211 28.68 6.68 20.82
CA GLY A 211 30.10 6.34 20.66
C GLY A 211 30.45 4.87 20.33
N ASN A 212 29.48 4.06 19.91
CA ASN A 212 29.65 2.70 19.40
C ASN A 212 28.82 2.53 18.11
N GLU A 213 29.36 1.80 17.15
CA GLU A 213 28.61 1.42 15.93
C GLU A 213 27.39 0.52 16.27
N PRO A 214 26.32 0.49 15.44
CA PRO A 214 25.10 -0.25 15.72
C PRO A 214 25.28 -1.76 15.98
N TYR A 215 26.38 -2.33 15.49
CA TYR A 215 26.78 -3.72 15.68
C TYR A 215 28.33 -3.79 15.76
N PRO A 216 28.92 -4.77 16.48
CA PRO A 216 30.37 -4.94 16.49
C PRO A 216 30.92 -5.31 15.10
N ASP A 217 32.14 -4.88 14.79
CA ASP A 217 32.79 -5.21 13.52
C ASP A 217 32.86 -6.72 13.26
N TRP A 218 32.37 -7.12 12.10
CA TRP A 218 32.73 -8.39 11.49
C TRP A 218 34.07 -8.27 10.77
N LYS A 219 34.68 -9.41 10.44
CA LYS A 219 35.96 -9.45 9.71
C LYS A 219 35.77 -8.85 8.31
N ALA A 220 36.60 -7.88 7.94
CA ALA A 220 36.58 -7.26 6.62
C ALA A 220 36.70 -8.33 5.51
N GLY A 221 35.90 -8.17 4.46
CA GLY A 221 35.75 -9.13 3.36
C GLY A 221 34.75 -10.27 3.61
N ASP A 222 34.41 -10.60 4.87
CA ASP A 222 33.36 -11.58 5.16
C ASP A 222 31.97 -10.97 4.87
N PRO A 223 30.96 -11.75 4.44
CA PRO A 223 29.62 -11.23 4.14
C PRO A 223 28.93 -10.61 5.35
N VAL A 224 28.14 -9.56 5.14
CA VAL A 224 27.50 -8.79 6.23
C VAL A 224 26.52 -9.69 7.01
N PRO A 225 26.65 -9.82 8.35
CA PRO A 225 25.72 -10.61 9.15
C PRO A 225 24.30 -10.03 9.11
N TYR A 226 23.28 -10.86 8.87
CA TYR A 226 21.89 -10.38 8.83
C TYR A 226 21.45 -9.86 10.22
N ALA A 227 21.89 -10.50 11.30
CA ALA A 227 21.77 -10.00 12.67
C ALA A 227 22.27 -8.55 12.89
N ALA A 228 23.23 -8.04 12.11
CA ALA A 228 23.70 -6.66 12.19
C ALA A 228 22.65 -5.68 11.63
N LEU A 229 22.04 -6.03 10.50
CA LEU A 229 20.90 -5.32 9.93
C LEU A 229 19.68 -5.39 10.87
N CYS A 230 19.38 -6.55 11.46
CA CYS A 230 18.30 -6.71 12.44
C CYS A 230 18.53 -5.93 13.75
N THR A 231 19.80 -5.77 14.17
CA THR A 231 20.16 -4.91 15.31
C THR A 231 19.90 -3.45 14.97
N THR A 232 20.32 -3.00 13.78
CA THR A 232 20.05 -1.65 13.27
C THR A 232 18.54 -1.39 13.15
N PHE A 233 17.77 -2.34 12.62
CA PHE A 233 16.31 -2.27 12.59
C PHE A 233 15.67 -2.18 13.99
N SER A 234 16.17 -2.92 14.97
CA SER A 234 15.67 -2.85 16.35
C SER A 234 15.94 -1.50 17.02
N LEU A 235 17.09 -0.88 16.76
CA LEU A 235 17.43 0.46 17.25
C LEU A 235 16.51 1.52 16.61
N ILE A 236 16.26 1.41 15.31
CA ILE A 236 15.33 2.27 14.56
C ILE A 236 13.91 2.15 15.10
N GLU A 237 13.39 0.93 15.27
CA GLU A 237 12.01 0.68 15.72
C GLU A 237 11.75 1.18 17.15
N MET A 238 12.80 1.38 17.96
CA MET A 238 12.72 1.91 19.32
C MET A 238 12.71 3.45 19.40
N THR A 239 12.78 4.17 18.27
CA THR A 239 12.73 5.64 18.24
C THR A 239 11.75 6.18 17.19
N THR A 240 11.03 7.25 17.52
CA THR A 240 10.21 8.02 16.56
C THR A 240 10.96 9.21 15.96
N LYS A 241 12.19 9.48 16.42
CA LYS A 241 12.96 10.67 16.02
C LYS A 241 13.70 10.41 14.71
N ARG A 242 13.19 10.92 13.58
CA ARG A 242 13.76 10.74 12.23
C ARG A 242 15.27 11.01 12.11
N LEU A 243 15.82 11.98 12.83
CA LEU A 243 17.28 12.24 12.86
C LEU A 243 18.09 11.12 13.55
N VAL A 244 17.50 10.41 14.53
CA VAL A 244 18.13 9.27 15.20
C VAL A 244 18.03 8.01 14.32
N ILE A 245 16.89 7.82 13.65
CA ILE A 245 16.72 6.78 12.61
C ILE A 245 17.79 6.96 11.53
N LEU A 246 17.90 8.17 10.99
CA LEU A 246 18.89 8.55 9.98
C LEU A 246 20.32 8.25 10.45
N ALA A 247 20.66 8.61 11.69
CA ALA A 247 21.97 8.35 12.27
C ALA A 247 22.30 6.84 12.34
N HIS A 248 21.37 6.01 12.83
CA HIS A 248 21.56 4.55 12.86
C HIS A 248 21.70 3.95 11.46
N CYS A 249 20.89 4.38 10.49
CA CYS A 249 21.03 3.96 9.10
C CYS A 249 22.39 4.35 8.51
N SER A 250 22.85 5.59 8.70
CA SER A 250 24.09 6.08 8.12
C SER A 250 25.32 5.42 8.74
N LEU A 251 25.34 5.20 10.06
CA LEU A 251 26.40 4.45 10.73
C LEU A 251 26.50 3.01 10.21
N PHE A 252 25.38 2.30 10.07
CA PHE A 252 25.39 0.93 9.57
C PHE A 252 25.82 0.84 8.10
N LEU A 253 25.31 1.72 7.24
CA LEU A 253 25.73 1.78 5.82
C LEU A 253 27.23 2.14 5.68
N ARG A 254 27.77 2.99 6.56
CA ARG A 254 29.21 3.30 6.62
C ARG A 254 30.04 2.11 7.09
N GLN A 255 29.53 1.30 8.02
CA GLN A 255 30.17 0.05 8.46
C GLN A 255 30.19 -1.00 7.32
N VAL A 256 29.09 -1.13 6.57
CA VAL A 256 29.04 -1.96 5.35
C VAL A 256 30.03 -1.49 4.30
N LEU A 257 30.08 -0.18 3.99
CA LEU A 257 31.09 0.41 3.10
C LEU A 257 32.54 0.12 3.55
N ARG A 258 32.80 0.15 4.86
CA ARG A 258 34.15 -0.05 5.44
C ARG A 258 34.61 -1.51 5.45
N LEU A 259 33.69 -2.48 5.61
CA LEU A 259 34.04 -3.89 5.80
C LEU A 259 33.73 -4.77 4.58
N THR A 260 32.61 -4.52 3.91
CA THR A 260 32.03 -5.41 2.88
C THR A 260 31.21 -4.60 1.85
N PRO A 261 31.82 -3.64 1.13
CA PRO A 261 31.08 -2.73 0.24
C PRO A 261 30.26 -3.44 -0.85
N GLN A 262 30.65 -4.65 -1.25
CA GLN A 262 29.90 -5.51 -2.18
C GLN A 262 28.51 -5.96 -1.68
N ASP A 263 28.21 -5.84 -0.38
CA ASP A 263 26.90 -6.15 0.21
C ASP A 263 26.03 -4.88 0.41
N LEU A 264 26.49 -3.71 -0.04
CA LEU A 264 25.77 -2.43 0.10
C LEU A 264 24.44 -2.43 -0.67
N LEU A 265 24.41 -2.94 -1.90
CA LEU A 265 23.19 -3.04 -2.71
C LEU A 265 22.10 -3.89 -2.03
N PRO A 266 22.33 -5.17 -1.68
CA PRO A 266 21.33 -5.96 -0.96
C PRO A 266 21.03 -5.43 0.44
N THR A 267 21.95 -4.70 1.10
CA THR A 267 21.65 -3.99 2.35
C THR A 267 20.61 -2.90 2.12
N VAL A 268 20.84 -1.99 1.17
CA VAL A 268 19.92 -0.88 0.86
C VAL A 268 18.56 -1.41 0.40
N GLN A 269 18.53 -2.41 -0.49
CA GLN A 269 17.30 -3.08 -0.93
C GLN A 269 16.51 -3.69 0.25
N LEU A 270 17.17 -4.41 1.16
CA LEU A 270 16.50 -4.93 2.36
C LEU A 270 16.03 -3.82 3.32
N MET A 271 16.76 -2.70 3.43
CA MET A 271 16.35 -1.55 4.26
C MET A 271 15.12 -0.81 3.72
N ILE A 272 14.92 -0.75 2.41
CA ILE A 272 13.74 -0.14 1.76
C ILE A 272 12.58 -1.14 1.53
N ASN A 273 12.71 -2.38 2.01
CA ASN A 273 11.76 -3.48 1.78
C ASN A 273 11.54 -3.86 0.30
N LYS A 274 12.58 -3.84 -0.52
CA LYS A 274 12.56 -4.25 -1.94
C LYS A 274 13.59 -5.36 -2.21
N LEU A 275 13.46 -6.04 -3.35
CA LEU A 275 14.41 -7.06 -3.84
C LEU A 275 15.04 -6.71 -5.21
N ALA A 276 14.44 -5.73 -5.87
CA ALA A 276 14.90 -5.09 -7.10
C ALA A 276 14.11 -3.77 -7.25
N ALA A 277 14.51 -2.91 -8.18
CA ALA A 277 13.74 -1.75 -8.61
C ALA A 277 12.30 -2.12 -9.06
N ASP A 278 11.37 -1.19 -8.84
CA ASP A 278 9.93 -1.41 -9.00
C ASP A 278 9.55 -1.90 -10.42
N TYR A 279 10.28 -1.43 -11.44
CA TYR A 279 10.06 -1.78 -12.85
C TYR A 279 10.48 -3.20 -13.23
N ALA A 280 11.24 -3.91 -12.38
CA ALA A 280 11.61 -5.30 -12.64
C ALA A 280 10.45 -6.29 -12.41
N GLY A 281 9.32 -5.83 -11.85
CA GLY A 281 8.11 -6.65 -11.64
C GLY A 281 8.30 -7.80 -10.64
N ILE A 282 9.31 -7.71 -9.75
CA ILE A 282 9.65 -8.77 -8.79
C ILE A 282 8.79 -8.64 -7.53
N GLU A 283 7.56 -9.12 -7.63
CA GLU A 283 6.66 -9.30 -6.49
C GLU A 283 7.03 -10.57 -5.71
N LEU A 284 7.08 -10.49 -4.37
CA LEU A 284 7.14 -11.68 -3.52
C LEU A 284 5.93 -12.60 -3.77
N GLY A 285 4.73 -12.02 -3.94
CA GLY A 285 3.50 -12.74 -4.26
C GLY A 285 3.15 -13.83 -3.24
N ILE A 286 3.06 -13.46 -1.95
CA ILE A 286 2.79 -14.36 -0.83
C ILE A 286 1.70 -13.75 0.05
N GLY A 287 0.62 -14.51 0.29
CA GLY A 287 -0.45 -14.11 1.20
C GLY A 287 -0.14 -14.48 2.65
N GLU A 288 -0.74 -13.75 3.59
CA GLU A 288 -0.64 -13.95 5.05
C GLU A 288 -0.87 -15.42 5.47
N SER A 289 -1.77 -16.13 4.79
CA SER A 289 -2.03 -17.57 4.99
C SER A 289 -0.85 -18.49 4.68
N LEU A 290 -0.06 -18.19 3.64
CA LEU A 290 1.14 -18.95 3.29
C LEU A 290 2.29 -18.65 4.27
N ILE A 291 2.38 -17.41 4.75
CA ILE A 291 3.34 -17.01 5.80
C ILE A 291 3.00 -17.75 7.10
N MET A 292 1.73 -17.76 7.52
CA MET A 292 1.29 -18.52 8.71
C MET A 292 1.53 -20.03 8.58
N LYS A 293 1.31 -20.64 7.40
CA LYS A 293 1.67 -22.06 7.13
C LYS A 293 3.18 -22.28 7.28
N ALA A 294 4.01 -21.40 6.71
CA ALA A 294 5.46 -21.49 6.81
C ALA A 294 6.00 -21.29 8.25
N ILE A 295 5.39 -20.40 9.06
CA ILE A 295 5.70 -20.27 10.50
C ILE A 295 5.36 -21.57 11.22
N GLY A 296 4.15 -22.10 11.05
CA GLY A 296 3.73 -23.35 11.68
C GLY A 296 4.65 -24.53 11.34
N GLU A 297 4.97 -24.71 10.06
CA GLU A 297 5.88 -25.77 9.58
C GLU A 297 7.36 -25.59 9.98
N SER A 298 7.81 -24.36 10.27
CA SER A 298 9.20 -24.07 10.68
C SER A 298 9.39 -24.03 12.20
N THR A 299 8.31 -24.09 12.99
CA THR A 299 8.35 -24.10 14.46
C THR A 299 7.54 -25.23 15.10
N GLY A 300 6.91 -26.11 14.32
CA GLY A 300 6.10 -27.24 14.81
C GLY A 300 4.76 -26.84 15.47
N ARG A 301 4.28 -25.61 15.26
CA ARG A 301 3.03 -25.11 15.86
C ARG A 301 1.86 -25.27 14.87
N SER A 302 0.67 -25.61 15.38
CA SER A 302 -0.51 -25.77 14.51
C SER A 302 -1.00 -24.43 13.95
N LEU A 303 -1.53 -24.44 12.73
CA LEU A 303 -2.01 -23.24 12.04
C LEU A 303 -3.13 -22.52 12.82
N ALA A 304 -3.93 -23.23 13.61
CA ALA A 304 -4.93 -22.64 14.48
C ALA A 304 -4.29 -21.74 15.56
N VAL A 305 -3.24 -22.23 16.24
CA VAL A 305 -2.52 -21.48 17.27
C VAL A 305 -1.80 -20.27 16.68
N ILE A 306 -1.24 -20.39 15.47
CA ILE A 306 -0.64 -19.25 14.75
C ILE A 306 -1.69 -18.16 14.40
N LYS A 307 -2.91 -18.56 14.02
CA LYS A 307 -4.02 -17.62 13.78
C LYS A 307 -4.48 -16.91 15.05
N THR A 308 -4.58 -17.62 16.19
CA THR A 308 -4.90 -17.02 17.49
C THR A 308 -3.83 -16.01 17.91
N ASP A 309 -2.56 -16.41 17.87
CA ASP A 309 -1.44 -15.50 18.15
C ASP A 309 -1.43 -14.26 17.23
N GLN A 310 -1.77 -14.41 15.95
CA GLN A 310 -1.87 -13.28 15.01
C GLN A 310 -3.06 -12.36 15.31
N HIS A 311 -4.19 -12.89 15.76
CA HIS A 311 -5.34 -12.09 16.19
C HIS A 311 -5.04 -11.31 17.49
N GLU A 312 -4.29 -11.90 18.41
CA GLU A 312 -3.90 -11.26 19.68
C GLU A 312 -2.77 -10.23 19.54
N ILE A 313 -1.81 -10.47 18.62
CA ILE A 313 -0.57 -9.69 18.52
C ILE A 313 -0.57 -8.73 17.31
N GLY A 314 -1.28 -9.05 16.23
CA GLY A 314 -1.38 -8.23 15.02
C GLY A 314 -0.09 -8.10 14.19
N ASP A 315 0.93 -8.92 14.44
CA ASP A 315 2.26 -8.86 13.82
C ASP A 315 2.86 -10.25 13.65
N LEU A 316 2.85 -10.81 12.43
CA LEU A 316 3.39 -12.15 12.20
C LEU A 316 4.90 -12.24 12.48
N GLY A 317 5.63 -11.12 12.45
CA GLY A 317 7.04 -11.09 12.87
C GLY A 317 7.21 -11.38 14.35
N LEU A 318 6.35 -10.79 15.20
CA LEU A 318 6.31 -11.10 16.62
C LEU A 318 5.77 -12.52 16.88
N VAL A 319 4.79 -12.99 16.11
CA VAL A 319 4.33 -14.40 16.19
C VAL A 319 5.47 -15.36 15.83
N ALA A 320 6.28 -15.07 14.81
CA ALA A 320 7.43 -15.89 14.42
C ALA A 320 8.52 -15.90 15.51
N ALA A 321 8.87 -14.73 16.06
CA ALA A 321 9.82 -14.61 17.18
C ALA A 321 9.34 -15.39 18.43
N LYS A 322 8.07 -15.23 18.82
CA LYS A 322 7.39 -15.99 19.89
C LYS A 322 7.39 -17.50 19.64
N SER A 323 7.35 -17.92 18.36
CA SER A 323 7.31 -19.33 17.98
C SER A 323 8.68 -19.99 17.94
N ARG A 324 9.75 -19.26 17.58
CA ARG A 324 11.11 -19.80 17.39
C ARG A 324 11.81 -20.23 18.68
N SER A 325 11.39 -19.73 19.85
CA SER A 325 12.07 -20.00 21.13
C SER A 325 12.04 -21.46 21.58
N ASN A 326 11.18 -22.31 20.98
CA ASN A 326 10.79 -23.59 21.57
C ASN A 326 11.43 -24.81 20.90
N GLN A 327 12.25 -24.63 19.85
CA GLN A 327 12.80 -25.74 19.07
C GLN A 327 14.35 -25.81 19.14
N PRO A 328 14.93 -26.70 19.96
CA PRO A 328 16.37 -26.94 19.93
C PRO A 328 16.78 -27.63 18.62
N THR A 329 17.91 -27.20 18.05
CA THR A 329 18.48 -27.79 16.83
C THR A 329 19.68 -28.68 17.19
N MET A 330 19.76 -29.86 16.56
CA MET A 330 20.83 -30.84 16.83
C MET A 330 22.22 -30.32 16.38
N PHE A 331 22.23 -29.49 15.34
CA PHE A 331 23.41 -28.77 14.85
C PHE A 331 23.06 -27.29 14.70
N LYS A 332 23.99 -26.41 15.06
CA LYS A 332 23.83 -24.97 14.87
C LYS A 332 23.89 -24.64 13.36
N PRO A 333 22.85 -24.06 12.76
CA PRO A 333 22.90 -23.68 11.35
C PRO A 333 23.91 -22.54 11.12
N LYS A 334 24.40 -22.42 9.88
CA LYS A 334 25.26 -21.29 9.48
C LYS A 334 24.47 -19.98 9.68
N PRO A 335 25.05 -18.94 10.33
CA PRO A 335 24.38 -17.64 10.51
C PRO A 335 23.91 -17.04 9.17
N LEU A 336 22.80 -16.32 9.22
CA LEU A 336 22.28 -15.59 8.07
C LEU A 336 23.17 -14.40 7.72
N THR A 337 23.24 -14.09 6.43
CA THR A 337 23.96 -12.93 5.89
C THR A 337 23.01 -12.11 5.02
N VAL A 338 23.26 -10.81 4.90
CA VAL A 338 22.44 -9.88 4.11
C VAL A 338 22.27 -10.42 2.68
N ARG A 339 23.37 -10.76 1.99
CA ARG A 339 23.32 -11.36 0.65
C ARG A 339 22.54 -12.67 0.61
N GLY A 340 22.73 -13.58 1.57
CA GLY A 340 22.05 -14.88 1.58
C GLY A 340 20.55 -14.81 1.88
N VAL A 341 20.13 -13.81 2.68
CA VAL A 341 18.70 -13.51 2.89
C VAL A 341 18.10 -12.85 1.65
N HIS A 342 18.79 -11.88 1.05
CA HIS A 342 18.36 -11.23 -0.19
C HIS A 342 18.22 -12.23 -1.35
N GLU A 343 19.25 -13.03 -1.64
CA GLU A 343 19.24 -14.10 -2.63
C GLU A 343 18.13 -15.13 -2.37
N GLY A 344 17.91 -15.51 -1.10
CA GLY A 344 16.84 -16.42 -0.70
C GLY A 344 15.44 -15.85 -0.97
N LEU A 345 15.20 -14.59 -0.60
CA LEU A 345 13.93 -13.90 -0.84
C LEU A 345 13.68 -13.63 -2.33
N LEU A 346 14.72 -13.25 -3.08
CA LEU A 346 14.69 -13.08 -4.53
C LEU A 346 14.40 -14.41 -5.26
N GLY A 347 14.99 -15.51 -4.77
CA GLY A 347 14.68 -16.86 -5.23
C GLY A 347 13.22 -17.24 -5.00
N ILE A 348 12.67 -16.93 -3.81
CA ILE A 348 11.25 -17.14 -3.47
C ILE A 348 10.32 -16.31 -4.36
N ALA A 349 10.64 -15.03 -4.60
CA ALA A 349 9.84 -14.15 -5.46
C ALA A 349 9.75 -14.67 -6.91
N LYS A 350 10.87 -15.17 -7.45
CA LYS A 350 10.97 -15.72 -8.81
C LYS A 350 10.23 -17.06 -9.00
N VAL A 351 9.73 -17.73 -7.96
CA VAL A 351 8.95 -18.97 -8.12
C VAL A 351 7.55 -18.68 -8.64
N GLN A 352 7.23 -19.22 -9.82
CA GLN A 352 5.92 -19.13 -10.48
C GLN A 352 5.45 -20.52 -10.97
N GLY A 353 4.24 -20.60 -11.52
CA GLY A 353 3.66 -21.84 -12.07
C GLY A 353 3.06 -22.81 -11.05
N HIS A 354 2.78 -24.03 -11.49
CA HIS A 354 2.18 -25.09 -10.65
C HIS A 354 3.14 -25.56 -9.54
N GLY A 355 2.60 -25.87 -8.36
CA GLY A 355 3.39 -26.22 -7.16
C GLY A 355 4.25 -25.07 -6.60
N SER A 356 4.06 -23.83 -7.07
CA SER A 356 4.85 -22.66 -6.61
C SER A 356 4.64 -22.34 -5.13
N GLN A 357 3.43 -22.52 -4.59
CA GLN A 357 3.12 -22.18 -3.20
C GLN A 357 3.96 -22.98 -2.20
N ASP A 358 4.04 -24.31 -2.33
CA ASP A 358 4.82 -25.16 -1.42
C ASP A 358 6.34 -25.00 -1.61
N LYS A 359 6.79 -24.65 -2.82
CA LYS A 359 8.17 -24.21 -3.08
C LYS A 359 8.49 -22.90 -2.35
N LYS A 360 7.59 -21.90 -2.37
CA LYS A 360 7.76 -20.65 -1.61
C LYS A 360 7.76 -20.90 -0.10
N ILE A 361 6.84 -21.72 0.42
CA ILE A 361 6.80 -22.14 1.83
C ILE A 361 8.11 -22.82 2.24
N SER A 362 8.62 -23.74 1.42
CA SER A 362 9.91 -24.42 1.65
C SER A 362 11.09 -23.45 1.68
N GLY A 363 11.08 -22.42 0.83
CA GLY A 363 12.07 -21.33 0.85
C GLY A 363 12.00 -20.50 2.14
N ILE A 364 10.80 -20.08 2.56
CA ILE A 364 10.60 -19.35 3.83
C ILE A 364 11.09 -20.20 5.00
N LYS A 365 10.71 -21.48 5.05
CA LYS A 365 11.12 -22.45 6.07
C LYS A 365 12.65 -22.62 6.15
N LYS A 366 13.36 -22.56 5.01
CA LYS A 366 14.84 -22.58 4.95
C LYS A 366 15.47 -21.31 5.56
N LEU A 367 14.86 -20.14 5.38
CA LEU A 367 15.30 -18.90 6.02
C LEU A 367 15.00 -18.92 7.53
N LEU A 368 13.77 -19.27 7.91
CA LEU A 368 13.33 -19.28 9.31
C LEU A 368 14.02 -20.34 10.17
N SER A 369 14.47 -21.47 9.60
CA SER A 369 15.21 -22.49 10.36
C SER A 369 16.62 -22.03 10.76
N ALA A 370 17.27 -21.22 9.91
CA ALA A 370 18.57 -20.60 10.16
C ALA A 370 18.50 -19.28 10.95
N ALA A 371 17.33 -18.61 10.98
CA ALA A 371 17.13 -17.37 11.70
C ALA A 371 17.30 -17.51 13.23
N ASP A 372 17.85 -16.46 13.85
CA ASP A 372 18.12 -16.33 15.28
C ASP A 372 19.16 -17.32 15.83
N ALA A 373 20.00 -17.90 14.95
CA ALA A 373 21.00 -18.91 15.31
C ALA A 373 22.07 -18.45 16.32
N ALA A 374 22.29 -17.14 16.49
CA ALA A 374 23.19 -16.61 17.52
C ALA A 374 22.57 -16.64 18.94
N THR A 375 21.24 -16.64 19.01
CA THR A 375 20.41 -16.53 20.23
C THR A 375 19.84 -17.88 20.64
N ALA A 376 19.46 -18.71 19.66
CA ALA A 376 18.95 -20.05 19.86
C ALA A 376 19.93 -20.94 20.65
N GLY A 377 19.43 -21.62 21.69
CA GLY A 377 20.19 -22.61 22.47
C GLY A 377 20.93 -22.09 23.70
N LYS A 378 21.07 -20.77 23.92
CA LYS A 378 21.76 -20.21 25.11
C LYS A 378 20.97 -20.29 26.43
N GLY A 379 20.08 -21.28 26.58
CA GLY A 379 19.24 -21.46 27.78
C GLY A 379 18.33 -20.27 28.10
N SER A 380 18.14 -19.32 27.18
CA SER A 380 17.35 -18.13 27.41
C SER A 380 15.86 -18.49 27.49
N LYS A 381 15.13 -17.71 28.30
CA LYS A 381 13.70 -17.52 28.04
C LYS A 381 13.54 -17.03 26.59
N GLY A 382 12.40 -17.34 25.97
CA GLY A 382 12.14 -16.95 24.58
C GLY A 382 12.24 -15.43 24.36
N ILE A 383 12.31 -15.02 23.09
CA ILE A 383 12.29 -13.60 22.72
C ILE A 383 11.07 -12.95 23.36
N ASP A 384 11.31 -12.05 24.30
CA ASP A 384 10.26 -11.40 25.09
C ASP A 384 9.62 -10.31 24.22
N ILE A 385 8.58 -10.69 23.48
CA ILE A 385 7.86 -9.79 22.56
C ILE A 385 7.26 -8.55 23.26
N THR A 386 7.17 -8.56 24.61
CA THR A 386 6.70 -7.42 25.40
C THR A 386 7.80 -6.39 25.70
N LYS A 387 9.07 -6.74 25.49
CA LYS A 387 10.23 -5.86 25.70
C LYS A 387 10.90 -5.52 24.38
N ASP A 388 11.35 -4.28 24.25
CA ASP A 388 12.10 -3.77 23.10
C ASP A 388 11.45 -4.12 21.74
N LYS A 389 10.11 -4.20 21.74
CA LYS A 389 9.27 -4.65 20.62
C LYS A 389 9.71 -6.00 20.02
N GLY A 390 10.13 -6.96 20.84
CA GLY A 390 10.68 -8.25 20.41
C GLY A 390 12.12 -8.19 19.87
N GLY A 391 12.80 -7.06 20.03
CA GLY A 391 14.24 -6.92 19.81
C GLY A 391 14.73 -7.20 18.38
N PRO A 392 16.03 -7.55 18.21
CA PRO A 392 16.71 -7.70 16.93
C PRO A 392 16.53 -9.08 16.30
N SER A 393 15.33 -9.67 16.39
CA SER A 393 15.08 -11.03 15.88
C SER A 393 15.15 -11.10 14.34
N GLU A 394 15.95 -12.04 13.83
CA GLU A 394 16.05 -12.30 12.40
C GLU A 394 14.72 -12.85 11.86
N ALA A 395 14.05 -13.75 12.59
CA ALA A 395 12.75 -14.30 12.18
C ALA A 395 11.66 -13.23 12.09
N LYS A 396 11.65 -12.28 13.04
CA LYS A 396 10.74 -11.12 13.06
C LYS A 396 10.86 -10.29 11.78
N TYR A 397 12.07 -9.89 11.41
CA TYR A 397 12.26 -9.02 10.24
C TYR A 397 12.14 -9.76 8.91
N ILE A 398 12.49 -11.05 8.82
CA ILE A 398 12.19 -11.88 7.64
C ILE A 398 10.67 -11.95 7.40
N VAL A 399 9.88 -12.24 8.43
CA VAL A 399 8.42 -12.35 8.27
C VAL A 399 7.76 -11.02 7.98
N ARG A 400 8.19 -9.93 8.62
CA ARG A 400 7.73 -8.58 8.28
C ARG A 400 8.11 -8.14 6.87
N PHE A 401 9.26 -8.58 6.35
CA PHE A 401 9.62 -8.38 4.94
C PHE A 401 8.65 -9.13 4.02
N LEU A 402 8.29 -10.38 4.38
CA LEU A 402 7.32 -11.19 3.65
C LEU A 402 5.88 -10.63 3.72
N GLU A 403 5.49 -9.95 4.80
CA GLU A 403 4.24 -9.15 4.88
C GLU A 403 4.25 -7.90 3.98
N GLY A 404 5.41 -7.52 3.42
CA GLY A 404 5.62 -6.24 2.74
C GLY A 404 5.70 -5.03 3.69
N LYS A 405 5.96 -5.24 4.99
CA LYS A 405 5.76 -4.25 6.07
C LYS A 405 6.78 -4.40 7.20
N LEU A 406 7.95 -3.76 7.11
CA LEU A 406 8.97 -3.79 8.17
C LEU A 406 8.56 -3.10 9.49
N ARG A 407 7.55 -2.21 9.45
CA ARG A 407 6.98 -1.49 10.61
C ARG A 407 7.99 -0.63 11.41
N LEU A 408 9.04 -0.14 10.73
CA LEU A 408 10.18 0.55 11.36
C LEU A 408 10.01 2.06 11.57
N GLY A 409 9.11 2.72 10.85
CA GLY A 409 9.15 4.19 10.69
C GLY A 409 10.28 4.68 9.78
N LEU A 410 10.95 3.77 9.07
CA LEU A 410 11.98 4.05 8.07
C LEU A 410 11.34 4.21 6.69
N ALA A 411 11.55 5.37 6.05
CA ALA A 411 11.09 5.67 4.70
C ALA A 411 12.24 5.62 3.68
N GLU A 412 11.95 5.32 2.41
CA GLU A 412 12.93 5.24 1.31
C GLU A 412 13.73 6.55 1.17
N LYS A 413 13.08 7.73 1.29
CA LYS A 413 13.75 9.04 1.32
C LYS A 413 14.76 9.19 2.48
N THR A 414 14.54 8.53 3.63
CA THR A 414 15.49 8.55 4.77
C THR A 414 16.66 7.61 4.54
N VAL A 415 16.46 6.45 3.87
CA VAL A 415 17.57 5.56 3.47
C VAL A 415 18.46 6.23 2.42
N LEU A 416 17.86 6.94 1.46
CA LEU A 416 18.60 7.71 0.45
C LEU A 416 19.52 8.77 1.08
N VAL A 417 19.02 9.53 2.07
CA VAL A 417 19.82 10.49 2.83
C VAL A 417 20.90 9.78 3.67
N ALA A 418 20.57 8.67 4.32
CA ALA A 418 21.53 7.88 5.10
C ALA A 418 22.70 7.37 4.25
N LEU A 419 22.40 6.93 3.02
CA LEU A 419 23.37 6.45 2.04
C LEU A 419 24.30 7.58 1.58
N ALA A 420 23.77 8.76 1.23
CA ALA A 420 24.60 9.92 0.89
C ALA A 420 25.55 10.30 2.03
N GLN A 421 25.03 10.41 3.26
CA GLN A 421 25.84 10.73 4.44
C GLN A 421 26.89 9.64 4.74
N ALA A 422 26.55 8.37 4.54
CA ALA A 422 27.47 7.24 4.76
C ALA A 422 28.61 7.22 3.74
N VAL A 423 28.32 7.50 2.46
CA VAL A 423 29.32 7.59 1.38
C VAL A 423 30.26 8.77 1.62
N VAL A 424 29.75 9.98 1.83
CA VAL A 424 30.58 11.17 2.13
C VAL A 424 31.45 10.95 3.37
N ALA A 425 30.92 10.31 4.42
CA ALA A 425 31.68 10.00 5.62
C ALA A 425 32.67 8.82 5.45
N HIS A 426 32.53 8.01 4.42
CA HIS A 426 33.49 6.96 4.05
C HIS A 426 34.61 7.54 3.17
N GLU A 427 34.26 8.27 2.10
CA GLU A 427 35.19 8.99 1.21
C GLU A 427 36.09 9.92 2.03
N ALA A 428 35.51 10.79 2.87
CA ALA A 428 36.28 11.68 3.74
C ALA A 428 37.22 10.93 4.71
N ALA A 429 36.85 9.74 5.17
CA ALA A 429 37.70 8.92 6.04
C ALA A 429 38.87 8.26 5.27
N MET A 430 38.68 7.92 3.99
CA MET A 430 39.77 7.51 3.10
C MET A 430 40.71 8.70 2.79
N GLU A 431 40.18 9.92 2.70
CA GLU A 431 40.97 11.19 2.64
C GLU A 431 41.64 11.55 4.00
N GLY A 432 41.50 10.74 5.05
CA GLY A 432 42.05 11.00 6.38
C GLY A 432 41.32 12.07 7.22
N GLN A 433 40.21 12.63 6.72
CA GLN A 433 39.35 13.57 7.45
C GLN A 433 38.46 12.81 8.44
N LYS A 434 38.58 13.11 9.74
CA LYS A 434 37.82 12.41 10.80
C LYS A 434 36.29 12.59 10.68
N THR A 435 35.84 13.75 10.23
CA THR A 435 34.43 14.12 10.11
C THR A 435 34.24 15.06 8.90
N PRO A 436 33.33 14.75 7.95
CA PRO A 436 32.99 15.69 6.88
C PRO A 436 32.25 16.92 7.44
N SER A 437 32.39 18.07 6.77
CA SER A 437 31.65 19.28 7.11
C SER A 437 30.14 19.10 6.84
N ALA A 438 29.30 19.86 7.55
CA ALA A 438 27.86 19.89 7.31
C ALA A 438 27.51 20.30 5.86
N GLU A 439 28.40 21.05 5.19
CA GLU A 439 28.26 21.50 3.81
C GLU A 439 28.57 20.37 2.81
N LYS A 440 29.69 19.63 2.97
CA LYS A 440 29.98 18.41 2.18
C LYS A 440 28.83 17.38 2.29
N LEU A 441 28.24 17.23 3.48
CA LEU A 441 27.09 16.34 3.68
C LEU A 441 25.84 16.81 2.92
N ALA A 442 25.50 18.10 3.00
CA ALA A 442 24.35 18.66 2.29
C ALA A 442 24.52 18.62 0.75
N GLU A 443 25.74 18.82 0.26
CA GLU A 443 26.10 18.68 -1.15
C GLU A 443 25.94 17.23 -1.64
N GLY A 444 26.53 16.26 -0.93
CA GLY A 444 26.38 14.83 -1.27
C GLY A 444 24.93 14.35 -1.21
N GLU A 445 24.15 14.84 -0.25
CA GLU A 445 22.70 14.63 -0.20
C GLU A 445 21.98 15.18 -1.44
N ALA A 446 22.30 16.40 -1.86
CA ALA A 446 21.67 17.03 -3.02
C ALA A 446 22.00 16.29 -4.33
N ILE A 447 23.27 15.88 -4.49
CA ILE A 447 23.74 15.05 -5.61
C ILE A 447 22.95 13.74 -5.67
N LEU A 448 22.91 12.97 -4.58
CA LEU A 448 22.26 11.66 -4.60
C LEU A 448 20.73 11.74 -4.75
N LYS A 449 20.09 12.75 -4.15
CA LYS A 449 18.66 13.03 -4.35
C LYS A 449 18.33 13.34 -5.81
N THR A 450 19.18 14.13 -6.48
CA THR A 450 18.98 14.51 -7.89
C THR A 450 19.15 13.30 -8.81
N VAL A 451 20.25 12.57 -8.65
CA VAL A 451 20.56 11.38 -9.46
C VAL A 451 19.50 10.29 -9.27
N TYR A 452 19.07 10.01 -8.04
CA TYR A 452 18.01 9.02 -7.80
C TYR A 452 16.63 9.46 -8.33
N SER A 453 16.33 10.76 -8.34
CA SER A 453 15.08 11.26 -8.93
C SER A 453 15.06 11.14 -10.46
N GLU A 454 16.19 11.42 -11.13
CA GLU A 454 16.35 11.21 -12.58
C GLU A 454 16.48 9.72 -12.97
N LEU A 455 17.05 8.88 -12.09
CA LEU A 455 17.34 7.46 -12.33
C LEU A 455 17.10 6.63 -11.04
N PRO A 456 15.85 6.20 -10.74
CA PRO A 456 15.50 5.55 -9.46
C PRO A 456 15.85 4.05 -9.41
N ALA A 457 17.09 3.69 -9.74
CA ALA A 457 17.59 2.31 -9.70
C ALA A 457 18.88 2.20 -8.86
N TYR A 458 18.76 1.64 -7.66
CA TYR A 458 19.91 1.39 -6.79
C TYR A 458 20.90 0.38 -7.39
N GLU A 459 20.41 -0.50 -8.26
CA GLU A 459 21.16 -1.48 -9.06
C GLU A 459 22.14 -0.83 -10.05
N VAL A 460 21.90 0.43 -10.43
CA VAL A 460 22.80 1.23 -11.28
C VAL A 460 23.61 2.21 -10.43
N ILE A 461 22.93 2.90 -9.49
CA ILE A 461 23.55 3.93 -8.65
C ILE A 461 24.60 3.36 -7.71
N ILE A 462 24.35 2.22 -7.04
CA ILE A 462 25.28 1.71 -6.02
C ILE A 462 26.59 1.19 -6.64
N PRO A 463 26.61 0.44 -7.76
CA PRO A 463 27.84 0.16 -8.48
C PRO A 463 28.59 1.44 -8.91
N ALA A 464 27.89 2.44 -9.46
CA ALA A 464 28.51 3.70 -9.87
C ALA A 464 29.09 4.51 -8.70
N ILE A 465 28.48 4.46 -7.50
CA ILE A 465 29.05 5.02 -6.26
C ILE A 465 30.39 4.33 -5.94
N LEU A 466 30.42 3.00 -5.99
CA LEU A 466 31.59 2.20 -5.61
C LEU A 466 32.73 2.30 -6.63
N GLU A 467 32.44 2.59 -7.91
CA GLU A 467 33.45 2.71 -8.97
C GLU A 467 33.96 4.15 -9.20
N HIS A 468 33.11 5.17 -9.03
CA HIS A 468 33.42 6.55 -9.45
C HIS A 468 33.34 7.61 -8.33
N GLY A 469 32.83 7.23 -7.15
CA GLY A 469 32.58 8.15 -6.05
C GLY A 469 31.36 9.07 -6.27
N LEU A 470 30.86 9.65 -5.18
CA LEU A 470 29.60 10.39 -5.18
C LEU A 470 29.61 11.61 -6.11
N SER A 471 30.71 12.37 -6.13
CA SER A 471 30.84 13.61 -6.92
C SER A 471 30.80 13.41 -8.44
N ASN A 472 30.99 12.17 -8.94
CA ASN A 472 30.94 11.88 -10.37
C ASN A 472 29.60 11.29 -10.85
N LEU A 473 28.70 10.90 -9.94
CA LEU A 473 27.40 10.30 -10.32
C LEU A 473 26.62 11.11 -11.37
N PRO A 474 26.49 12.45 -11.31
CA PRO A 474 25.71 13.21 -12.31
C PRO A 474 26.28 13.16 -13.73
N LYS A 475 27.51 12.68 -13.91
CA LYS A 475 28.15 12.51 -15.23
C LYS A 475 27.89 11.11 -15.82
N VAL A 476 27.71 10.10 -14.96
CA VAL A 476 27.61 8.68 -15.32
C VAL A 476 26.16 8.19 -15.26
N CYS A 477 25.46 8.46 -14.16
CA CYS A 477 24.06 8.12 -13.96
C CYS A 477 23.16 9.21 -14.56
N LYS A 478 22.96 9.18 -15.88
CA LYS A 478 22.03 10.07 -16.60
C LYS A 478 20.67 9.40 -16.82
N LEU A 479 19.62 10.22 -16.91
CA LEU A 479 18.30 9.80 -17.39
C LEU A 479 18.43 9.13 -18.77
N GLN A 480 17.88 7.93 -18.92
CA GLN A 480 17.93 7.12 -20.15
C GLN A 480 16.64 6.32 -20.34
N PRO A 481 16.23 6.01 -21.59
CA PRO A 481 15.15 5.07 -21.88
C PRO A 481 15.36 3.71 -21.20
N GLY A 482 14.27 3.08 -20.77
CA GLY A 482 14.30 1.78 -20.08
C GLY A 482 14.44 1.87 -18.56
N ILE A 483 14.72 3.04 -17.98
CA ILE A 483 14.62 3.26 -16.53
C ILE A 483 13.60 4.36 -16.26
N PRO A 484 12.40 4.05 -15.73
CA PRO A 484 11.38 5.06 -15.48
C PRO A 484 11.73 6.01 -14.34
N LEU A 485 11.84 7.31 -14.64
CA LEU A 485 12.04 8.37 -13.64
C LEU A 485 10.77 8.59 -12.79
N LYS A 486 10.95 8.97 -11.52
CA LYS A 486 9.82 9.18 -10.60
C LYS A 486 9.05 10.45 -10.98
N PRO A 487 7.73 10.37 -11.26
CA PRO A 487 7.00 11.47 -11.89
C PRO A 487 6.89 12.72 -11.02
N MET A 488 6.88 13.89 -11.66
CA MET A 488 6.57 15.19 -11.05
C MET A 488 5.14 15.23 -10.51
N LEU A 489 4.96 15.79 -9.30
CA LEU A 489 3.70 15.75 -8.55
C LEU A 489 3.10 17.15 -8.34
N ALA A 490 1.77 17.26 -8.40
CA ALA A 490 1.05 18.52 -8.26
C ALA A 490 0.47 18.76 -6.86
N LYS A 491 0.59 20.00 -6.35
CA LYS A 491 0.00 20.46 -5.08
C LYS A 491 -1.52 20.62 -5.22
N PRO A 492 -2.35 20.09 -4.30
CA PRO A 492 -3.77 20.43 -4.25
C PRO A 492 -3.97 21.92 -3.93
N THR A 493 -4.95 22.53 -4.58
CA THR A 493 -5.28 23.96 -4.49
C THR A 493 -6.78 24.10 -4.25
N LYS A 494 -7.20 24.99 -3.33
CA LYS A 494 -8.58 25.07 -2.81
C LYS A 494 -9.44 26.17 -3.45
N SER A 495 -8.84 27.09 -4.20
CA SER A 495 -9.56 28.10 -4.99
C SER A 495 -8.78 28.47 -6.26
N ILE A 496 -9.46 29.04 -7.26
CA ILE A 496 -8.78 29.63 -8.43
C ILE A 496 -7.97 30.88 -8.00
N THR A 497 -8.39 31.59 -6.96
CA THR A 497 -7.58 32.69 -6.41
C THR A 497 -6.24 32.22 -5.85
N GLU A 498 -6.16 31.06 -5.18
CA GLU A 498 -4.89 30.48 -4.73
C GLU A 498 -3.95 30.13 -5.92
N VAL A 499 -4.48 29.91 -7.13
CA VAL A 499 -3.67 29.78 -8.36
C VAL A 499 -3.10 31.14 -8.79
N LEU A 500 -3.95 32.17 -8.84
CA LEU A 500 -3.58 33.51 -9.28
C LEU A 500 -2.58 34.16 -8.32
N ASP A 501 -2.83 34.10 -7.01
CA ASP A 501 -1.91 34.57 -5.95
C ASP A 501 -0.57 33.81 -5.97
N ARG A 502 -0.56 32.58 -6.49
CA ARG A 502 0.64 31.71 -6.56
C ARG A 502 1.48 31.93 -7.81
N PHE A 503 0.85 32.37 -8.90
CA PHE A 503 1.50 32.62 -10.19
C PHE A 503 1.42 34.11 -10.59
N GLU A 504 1.29 35.01 -9.62
CA GLU A 504 1.34 36.46 -9.83
C GLU A 504 2.61 36.85 -10.62
N GLY A 505 2.42 37.60 -11.71
CA GLY A 505 3.51 38.02 -12.59
C GLY A 505 4.18 36.92 -13.43
N LYS A 506 3.62 35.70 -13.51
CA LYS A 506 4.18 34.55 -14.25
C LYS A 506 3.19 33.98 -15.26
N GLU A 507 3.67 33.58 -16.45
CA GLU A 507 2.84 32.83 -17.40
C GLU A 507 2.65 31.37 -16.97
N PHE A 508 1.42 30.89 -17.13
CA PHE A 508 1.03 29.52 -16.82
C PHE A 508 -0.01 28.99 -17.81
N THR A 509 -0.18 27.67 -17.80
CA THR A 509 -1.07 26.91 -18.70
C THR A 509 -2.00 26.04 -17.87
N CYS A 510 -3.28 26.04 -18.23
CA CYS A 510 -4.34 25.23 -17.63
C CYS A 510 -4.65 24.04 -18.55
N GLU A 511 -4.13 22.86 -18.22
CA GLU A 511 -4.39 21.59 -18.91
C GLU A 511 -5.58 20.85 -18.29
N TYR A 512 -6.31 20.08 -19.09
CA TYR A 512 -7.34 19.17 -18.60
C TYR A 512 -6.74 18.07 -17.73
N LYS A 513 -7.30 17.87 -16.53
CA LYS A 513 -6.92 16.78 -15.65
C LYS A 513 -7.75 15.52 -15.91
N TYR A 514 -7.33 14.75 -16.90
CA TYR A 514 -7.89 13.43 -17.22
C TYR A 514 -8.00 12.48 -15.99
N ASP A 515 -9.02 11.62 -16.00
CA ASP A 515 -9.29 10.57 -15.01
C ASP A 515 -8.89 9.18 -15.57
N GLY A 516 -7.58 8.91 -15.60
CA GLY A 516 -7.02 7.71 -16.21
C GLY A 516 -5.98 7.00 -15.32
N GLU A 517 -5.06 6.30 -15.98
CA GLU A 517 -3.85 5.76 -15.35
C GLU A 517 -2.63 6.42 -16.00
N ARG A 518 -1.92 7.25 -15.23
CA ARG A 518 -0.66 7.88 -15.65
C ARG A 518 0.37 6.84 -16.08
N ALA A 519 0.81 6.99 -17.32
CA ALA A 519 1.71 6.12 -18.04
C ALA A 519 2.96 6.91 -18.45
N GLN A 520 4.12 6.29 -18.31
CA GLN A 520 5.39 6.84 -18.80
C GLN A 520 5.87 5.92 -19.92
N ILE A 521 5.84 6.40 -21.17
CA ILE A 521 6.14 5.59 -22.36
C ILE A 521 7.58 5.81 -22.76
N HIS A 522 8.36 4.73 -22.81
CA HIS A 522 9.76 4.71 -23.22
C HIS A 522 9.89 4.02 -24.57
N TYR A 523 10.69 4.58 -25.47
CA TYR A 523 10.95 4.03 -26.80
C TYR A 523 12.40 4.23 -27.22
N VAL A 524 12.95 3.23 -27.93
CA VAL A 524 14.23 3.30 -28.65
C VAL A 524 14.07 2.59 -30.01
N ALA A 525 14.32 3.31 -31.10
CA ALA A 525 14.28 2.79 -32.46
C ALA A 525 15.33 1.69 -32.69
N PRO A 526 15.09 0.72 -33.61
CA PRO A 526 15.96 -0.44 -33.82
C PRO A 526 17.45 -0.09 -33.97
N ASP A 527 17.76 0.92 -34.78
CA ASP A 527 19.13 1.33 -35.09
C ASP A 527 19.84 1.95 -33.88
N SER A 528 19.10 2.50 -32.93
CA SER A 528 19.64 3.21 -31.75
C SER A 528 19.77 2.31 -30.51
N ILE A 529 19.32 1.06 -30.56
CA ILE A 529 19.40 0.10 -29.42
C ILE A 529 20.83 -0.01 -28.87
N HIS A 530 21.85 0.06 -29.72
CA HIS A 530 23.26 -0.05 -29.34
C HIS A 530 23.74 1.07 -28.39
N GLN A 531 23.06 2.23 -28.37
CA GLN A 531 23.37 3.36 -27.50
C GLN A 531 22.83 3.16 -26.07
N TYR A 532 21.82 2.29 -25.91
CA TYR A 532 21.09 2.07 -24.65
C TYR A 532 21.11 0.59 -24.24
N PRO A 533 22.28 -0.03 -24.00
CA PRO A 533 22.38 -1.47 -23.71
C PRO A 533 21.53 -1.89 -22.51
N GLY A 534 21.46 -1.05 -21.47
CA GLY A 534 20.62 -1.29 -20.28
C GLY A 534 19.12 -1.36 -20.58
N ALA A 535 18.63 -0.65 -21.61
CA ALA A 535 17.23 -0.65 -21.99
C ALA A 535 16.77 -2.02 -22.54
N THR A 536 17.69 -2.83 -23.07
CA THR A 536 17.38 -4.20 -23.55
C THR A 536 16.97 -5.14 -22.40
N ALA A 537 17.28 -4.81 -21.15
CA ALA A 537 16.89 -5.62 -19.98
C ALA A 537 15.49 -5.28 -19.43
N THR A 538 14.88 -4.18 -19.87
CA THR A 538 13.63 -3.64 -19.27
C THR A 538 12.57 -3.31 -20.32
N LEU A 539 12.95 -2.85 -21.50
CA LEU A 539 12.04 -2.61 -22.62
C LEU A 539 11.73 -3.92 -23.36
N LYS A 540 10.49 -4.08 -23.83
CA LYS A 540 10.12 -5.18 -24.72
C LYS A 540 10.71 -4.95 -26.10
N LYS A 541 11.33 -5.98 -26.67
CA LYS A 541 11.75 -5.98 -28.08
C LYS A 541 10.60 -6.44 -28.99
N ASP A 542 10.33 -5.63 -29.99
CA ASP A 542 9.48 -5.93 -31.14
C ASP A 542 10.29 -5.68 -32.44
N ALA A 543 9.73 -6.01 -33.60
CA ALA A 543 10.34 -5.68 -34.90
C ALA A 543 10.53 -4.16 -35.11
N LYS A 544 9.70 -3.35 -34.46
CA LYS A 544 9.69 -1.87 -34.56
C LYS A 544 10.59 -1.14 -33.55
N GLY A 545 11.27 -1.86 -32.65
CA GLY A 545 12.21 -1.26 -31.68
C GLY A 545 12.15 -1.89 -30.28
N LEU A 546 12.63 -1.14 -29.29
CA LEU A 546 12.44 -1.42 -27.86
C LEU A 546 11.41 -0.45 -27.28
N SER A 547 10.39 -0.95 -26.59
CA SER A 547 9.37 -0.11 -25.95
C SER A 547 8.83 -0.65 -24.62
N ALA A 548 8.39 0.25 -23.74
CA ALA A 548 7.67 -0.11 -22.51
C ALA A 548 6.77 1.04 -22.03
N ILE A 549 5.81 0.68 -21.18
CA ILE A 549 4.91 1.61 -20.50
C ILE A 549 5.04 1.34 -19.00
N PHE A 550 5.43 2.35 -18.23
CA PHE A 550 5.55 2.26 -16.77
C PHE A 550 4.46 3.05 -16.06
N SER A 551 4.00 2.56 -14.90
CA SER A 551 3.02 3.26 -14.08
C SER A 551 3.63 4.46 -13.35
N ARG A 552 2.78 5.30 -12.76
CA ARG A 552 3.18 6.34 -11.79
C ARG A 552 4.13 5.85 -10.68
N ASN A 553 4.05 4.58 -10.29
CA ASN A 553 4.91 3.98 -9.26
C ASN A 553 6.19 3.35 -9.81
N SER A 554 6.42 3.43 -11.13
CA SER A 554 7.44 2.71 -11.91
C SER A 554 7.15 1.20 -12.12
N GLU A 555 5.91 0.73 -12.04
CA GLU A 555 5.55 -0.68 -12.32
C GLU A 555 5.44 -0.93 -13.85
N ASP A 556 5.81 -2.11 -14.36
CA ASP A 556 5.63 -2.45 -15.79
C ASP A 556 4.14 -2.66 -16.17
N LEU A 557 3.58 -1.74 -16.95
CA LEU A 557 2.22 -1.80 -17.51
C LEU A 557 2.20 -2.34 -18.95
N SER A 558 3.34 -2.68 -19.54
CA SER A 558 3.47 -3.13 -20.94
C SER A 558 2.71 -4.42 -21.24
N LYS A 559 2.24 -5.16 -20.22
CA LYS A 559 1.37 -6.35 -20.33
C LYS A 559 -0.13 -6.05 -20.21
N LYS A 560 -0.49 -4.85 -19.76
CA LYS A 560 -1.86 -4.33 -19.65
C LYS A 560 -2.29 -3.55 -20.90
N TYR A 561 -1.32 -2.96 -21.61
CA TYR A 561 -1.52 -2.10 -22.78
C TYR A 561 -0.74 -2.57 -24.04
N PRO A 562 -0.98 -3.80 -24.54
CA PRO A 562 -0.36 -4.28 -25.79
C PRO A 562 -0.85 -3.52 -27.04
N ASP A 563 -2.08 -3.02 -26.98
CA ASP A 563 -2.75 -2.19 -27.98
C ASP A 563 -2.11 -0.80 -28.14
N VAL A 564 -1.66 -0.20 -27.03
CA VAL A 564 -0.89 1.07 -27.04
C VAL A 564 0.48 0.84 -27.71
N LEU A 565 1.18 -0.23 -27.32
CA LEU A 565 2.51 -0.53 -27.88
C LEU A 565 2.48 -0.90 -29.37
N ALA A 566 1.48 -1.66 -29.82
CA ALA A 566 1.38 -2.07 -31.23
C ALA A 566 1.15 -0.89 -32.21
N LYS A 567 0.57 0.20 -31.71
CA LYS A 567 0.21 1.41 -32.46
C LYS A 567 1.25 2.53 -32.38
N LEU A 568 2.22 2.41 -31.46
CA LEU A 568 3.15 3.46 -31.06
C LEU A 568 3.85 4.16 -32.24
N ASP A 569 4.31 3.39 -33.24
CA ASP A 569 5.00 3.94 -34.42
C ASP A 569 4.11 4.84 -35.28
N GLY A 570 2.79 4.65 -35.24
CA GLY A 570 1.83 5.51 -35.94
C GLY A 570 1.71 6.91 -35.35
N TRP A 571 2.27 7.16 -34.16
CA TRP A 571 2.27 8.46 -33.49
C TRP A 571 3.62 9.18 -33.60
N ILE A 572 4.69 8.46 -33.97
CA ILE A 572 6.07 8.95 -34.04
C ILE A 572 6.31 9.57 -35.43
N LYS A 573 6.88 10.78 -35.49
CA LYS A 573 7.34 11.39 -36.75
C LYS A 573 8.77 11.02 -37.11
N GLU A 574 9.12 11.24 -38.37
CA GLU A 574 10.49 11.04 -38.88
C GLU A 574 11.55 11.80 -38.05
N GLY A 575 12.73 11.20 -37.88
CA GLY A 575 13.84 11.75 -37.12
C GLY A 575 13.82 11.46 -35.61
N VAL A 576 12.72 10.94 -35.05
CA VAL A 576 12.66 10.52 -33.64
C VAL A 576 13.27 9.12 -33.47
N GLN A 577 14.37 9.03 -32.73
CA GLN A 577 15.15 7.81 -32.50
C GLN A 577 14.95 7.22 -31.10
N SER A 578 14.65 8.04 -30.09
CA SER A 578 14.43 7.58 -28.72
C SER A 578 13.72 8.64 -27.88
N PHE A 579 12.81 8.26 -27.00
CA PHE A 579 12.12 9.22 -26.13
C PHE A 579 11.63 8.63 -24.80
N VAL A 580 11.25 9.54 -23.90
CA VAL A 580 10.45 9.25 -22.70
C VAL A 580 9.30 10.26 -22.62
N LEU A 581 8.06 9.79 -22.77
CA LEU A 581 6.83 10.59 -22.65
C LEU A 581 6.19 10.46 -21.27
N ASP A 582 5.49 11.52 -20.84
CA ASP A 582 4.58 11.52 -19.69
C ASP A 582 3.14 11.75 -20.19
N CYS A 583 2.25 10.81 -19.91
CA CYS A 583 0.89 10.81 -20.44
C CYS A 583 -0.12 10.18 -19.48
N GLU A 584 -1.42 10.46 -19.69
CA GLU A 584 -2.50 9.75 -19.02
C GLU A 584 -3.15 8.78 -20.01
N THR A 585 -3.24 7.50 -19.65
CA THR A 585 -3.98 6.50 -20.46
C THR A 585 -5.42 6.44 -19.96
N VAL A 586 -6.38 6.78 -20.81
CA VAL A 586 -7.78 7.00 -20.44
C VAL A 586 -8.69 6.05 -21.23
N ALA A 587 -9.77 5.55 -20.62
CA ALA A 587 -10.77 4.76 -21.35
C ALA A 587 -11.48 5.67 -22.37
N TRP A 588 -11.68 5.17 -23.60
CA TRP A 588 -12.16 5.99 -24.72
C TRP A 588 -13.31 5.31 -25.46
N ASP A 589 -14.37 6.08 -25.69
CA ASP A 589 -15.49 5.71 -26.55
C ASP A 589 -15.14 6.05 -28.00
N THR A 590 -15.02 5.02 -28.84
CA THR A 590 -14.67 5.17 -30.26
C THR A 590 -15.82 5.67 -31.14
N GLU A 591 -17.07 5.57 -30.68
CA GLU A 591 -18.27 5.95 -31.42
C GLU A 591 -18.68 7.37 -31.05
N ASN A 592 -18.84 7.64 -29.74
CA ASN A 592 -19.15 8.97 -29.24
C ASN A 592 -17.94 9.92 -29.19
N LYS A 593 -16.71 9.42 -29.37
CA LYS A 593 -15.45 10.18 -29.32
C LYS A 593 -15.24 10.93 -27.99
N LYS A 594 -15.44 10.23 -26.88
CA LYS A 594 -15.47 10.81 -25.51
C LYS A 594 -14.63 10.02 -24.51
N VAL A 595 -14.17 10.72 -23.48
CA VAL A 595 -13.52 10.14 -22.29
C VAL A 595 -14.56 9.35 -21.48
N LEU A 596 -14.22 8.11 -21.14
CA LEU A 596 -15.02 7.22 -20.29
C LEU A 596 -14.45 7.18 -18.85
N PRO A 597 -15.29 7.02 -17.81
CA PRO A 597 -14.84 7.07 -16.42
C PRO A 597 -13.78 6.01 -16.07
N PHE A 598 -12.86 6.33 -15.15
CA PHE A 598 -11.78 5.45 -14.68
C PHE A 598 -12.24 4.05 -14.24
N GLN A 599 -13.48 3.91 -13.74
CA GLN A 599 -14.05 2.60 -13.41
C GLN A 599 -14.07 1.63 -14.60
N GLN A 600 -14.29 2.13 -15.83
CA GLN A 600 -14.24 1.30 -17.04
C GLN A 600 -12.80 0.89 -17.37
N LEU A 601 -11.83 1.80 -17.27
CA LEU A 601 -10.40 1.51 -17.44
C LEU A 601 -9.93 0.40 -16.48
N MET A 602 -10.44 0.40 -15.24
CA MET A 602 -10.16 -0.60 -14.22
C MET A 602 -10.73 -2.00 -14.51
N THR A 603 -11.64 -2.15 -15.47
CA THR A 603 -12.11 -3.48 -15.92
C THR A 603 -11.13 -4.18 -16.87
N ARG A 604 -10.13 -3.47 -17.42
CA ARG A 604 -9.12 -4.09 -18.30
C ARG A 604 -8.32 -5.15 -17.54
N LYS A 605 -8.16 -6.32 -18.17
CA LYS A 605 -7.27 -7.40 -17.71
C LYS A 605 -5.87 -6.83 -17.44
N ARG A 606 -5.25 -7.22 -16.32
CA ARG A 606 -3.93 -6.71 -15.89
C ARG A 606 -2.74 -7.55 -16.39
N LYS A 607 -2.98 -8.79 -16.79
CA LYS A 607 -1.96 -9.76 -17.24
C LYS A 607 -2.55 -10.53 -18.43
N ASP A 608 -1.65 -11.03 -19.28
CA ASP A 608 -1.93 -11.95 -20.40
C ASP A 608 -3.03 -11.44 -21.36
N VAL A 609 -2.87 -10.19 -21.77
CA VAL A 609 -3.74 -9.49 -22.73
C VAL A 609 -3.12 -9.56 -24.12
N LYS A 610 -3.87 -10.03 -25.13
CA LYS A 610 -3.58 -9.80 -26.55
C LYS A 610 -4.27 -8.50 -27.00
N ALA A 611 -3.73 -7.82 -28.02
CA ALA A 611 -4.36 -6.62 -28.57
C ALA A 611 -5.79 -6.88 -29.12
N GLU A 612 -6.02 -8.07 -29.69
CA GLU A 612 -7.34 -8.54 -30.16
C GLU A 612 -8.36 -8.68 -29.01
N ASP A 613 -7.94 -9.15 -27.83
CA ASP A 613 -8.80 -9.39 -26.65
C ASP A 613 -9.25 -8.09 -25.94
N VAL A 614 -8.78 -6.92 -26.39
CA VAL A 614 -9.05 -5.63 -25.73
C VAL A 614 -10.46 -5.15 -26.05
N LYS A 615 -11.39 -5.38 -25.12
CA LYS A 615 -12.74 -4.81 -25.16
C LYS A 615 -12.73 -3.29 -24.93
N VAL A 616 -12.26 -2.83 -23.77
CA VAL A 616 -12.20 -1.40 -23.42
C VAL A 616 -11.02 -0.74 -24.13
N LYS A 617 -11.32 0.04 -25.17
CA LYS A 617 -10.35 0.86 -25.90
C LYS A 617 -9.85 2.02 -25.03
N VAL A 618 -8.68 2.54 -25.36
CA VAL A 618 -8.03 3.63 -24.63
C VAL A 618 -7.42 4.65 -25.59
N CYS A 619 -7.43 5.91 -25.16
CA CYS A 619 -6.70 7.00 -25.79
C CYS A 619 -5.61 7.48 -24.82
N VAL A 620 -4.43 7.78 -25.35
CA VAL A 620 -3.29 8.32 -24.63
C VAL A 620 -3.30 9.85 -24.76
N PHE A 621 -3.30 10.56 -23.63
CA PHE A 621 -3.19 12.02 -23.60
C PHE A 621 -1.80 12.42 -23.10
N ALA A 622 -0.90 12.77 -24.02
CA ALA A 622 0.46 13.19 -23.70
C ALA A 622 0.51 14.65 -23.22
N PHE A 623 1.23 14.90 -22.13
CA PHE A 623 1.29 16.22 -21.48
C PHE A 623 2.70 16.69 -21.10
N ASP A 624 3.73 15.85 -21.26
CA ASP A 624 5.13 16.26 -21.14
C ASP A 624 6.07 15.31 -21.92
N LEU A 625 7.26 15.79 -22.26
CA LEU A 625 8.33 15.05 -22.93
C LEU A 625 9.61 15.21 -22.11
N LEU A 626 10.16 14.10 -21.64
CA LEU A 626 11.19 14.04 -20.58
C LEU A 626 12.59 13.66 -21.11
N PHE A 627 12.63 13.07 -22.30
CA PHE A 627 13.85 12.72 -23.03
C PHE A 627 13.56 12.67 -24.53
N LEU A 628 14.49 13.12 -25.37
CA LEU A 628 14.42 13.01 -26.83
C LEU A 628 15.83 12.85 -27.42
N ASN A 629 16.02 11.84 -28.29
CA ASN A 629 17.20 11.66 -29.14
C ASN A 629 18.57 11.83 -28.44
N GLY A 630 18.73 11.27 -27.24
CA GLY A 630 19.97 11.37 -26.44
C GLY A 630 19.98 12.48 -25.40
N GLU A 631 19.08 13.46 -25.49
CA GLU A 631 19.00 14.59 -24.55
C GLU A 631 17.87 14.43 -23.51
N PRO A 632 18.18 14.48 -22.20
CA PRO A 632 17.19 14.72 -21.16
C PRO A 632 16.62 16.13 -21.27
N THR A 633 15.32 16.25 -21.59
CA THR A 633 14.63 17.54 -21.75
C THR A 633 14.14 18.12 -20.42
N VAL A 634 14.22 17.38 -19.30
CA VAL A 634 13.72 17.78 -17.97
C VAL A 634 14.19 19.14 -17.45
N LYS A 635 15.32 19.68 -17.96
CA LYS A 635 15.87 21.00 -17.58
C LYS A 635 15.45 22.15 -18.52
N LYS A 636 14.77 21.85 -19.63
CA LYS A 636 14.16 22.83 -20.56
C LYS A 636 12.81 23.31 -19.98
N SER A 637 12.35 24.50 -20.36
CA SER A 637 11.09 25.08 -19.89
C SER A 637 9.88 24.22 -20.29
N LEU A 638 8.72 24.39 -19.64
CA LEU A 638 7.54 23.63 -20.06
C LEU A 638 7.10 24.00 -21.48
N ARG A 639 7.31 25.25 -21.91
CA ARG A 639 7.06 25.66 -23.30
C ARG A 639 7.97 24.90 -24.27
N GLU A 640 9.28 24.92 -24.05
CA GLU A 640 10.25 24.18 -24.89
C GLU A 640 9.95 22.68 -24.95
N ARG A 641 9.60 22.05 -23.82
CA ARG A 641 9.23 20.63 -23.78
C ARG A 641 7.93 20.33 -24.52
N ARG A 642 6.95 21.25 -24.46
CA ARG A 642 5.68 21.13 -25.20
C ARG A 642 5.86 21.36 -26.70
N GLU A 643 6.72 22.29 -27.10
CA GLU A 643 7.07 22.53 -28.51
C GLU A 643 7.74 21.27 -29.10
N LEU A 644 8.77 20.74 -28.44
CA LEU A 644 9.40 19.47 -28.84
C LEU A 644 8.43 18.27 -28.88
N LEU A 645 7.45 18.22 -27.95
CA LEU A 645 6.37 17.22 -27.94
C LEU A 645 5.45 17.34 -29.18
N HIS A 646 5.03 18.55 -29.53
CA HIS A 646 4.17 18.80 -30.69
C HIS A 646 4.94 18.61 -32.01
N GLU A 647 6.23 18.92 -32.04
CA GLU A 647 7.11 18.68 -33.18
C GLU A 647 7.37 17.19 -33.41
N SER A 648 7.66 16.41 -32.36
CA SER A 648 8.09 15.00 -32.45
C SER A 648 6.96 13.99 -32.71
N PHE A 649 5.71 14.32 -32.38
CA PHE A 649 4.58 13.39 -32.47
C PHE A 649 3.43 13.90 -33.35
N GLN A 650 2.62 12.99 -33.88
CA GLN A 650 1.40 13.29 -34.62
C GLN A 650 0.16 12.75 -33.89
N VAL A 651 -0.96 13.48 -34.02
CA VAL A 651 -2.22 13.15 -33.35
C VAL A 651 -2.99 12.10 -34.15
N THR A 652 -3.45 11.04 -33.48
CA THR A 652 -4.31 10.00 -34.05
C THR A 652 -5.58 9.90 -33.22
N GLU A 653 -6.71 10.27 -33.80
CA GLU A 653 -7.99 10.41 -33.09
C GLU A 653 -8.40 9.10 -32.40
N GLY A 654 -8.72 9.19 -31.10
CA GLY A 654 -9.07 8.03 -30.27
C GLY A 654 -7.91 7.10 -29.89
N GLU A 655 -6.67 7.40 -30.28
CA GLU A 655 -5.48 6.63 -29.91
C GLU A 655 -4.44 7.45 -29.15
N PHE A 656 -4.03 8.59 -29.71
CA PHE A 656 -2.99 9.46 -29.17
C PHE A 656 -3.31 10.92 -29.46
N GLN A 657 -3.38 11.73 -28.40
CA GLN A 657 -3.68 13.15 -28.45
C GLN A 657 -2.75 13.90 -27.49
N PHE A 658 -2.54 15.19 -27.74
CA PHE A 658 -1.96 16.07 -26.72
C PHE A 658 -3.04 16.47 -25.70
N ALA A 659 -2.65 16.70 -24.45
CA ALA A 659 -3.56 17.21 -23.44
C ALA A 659 -4.15 18.57 -23.85
N GLN A 660 -5.48 18.70 -23.78
CA GLN A 660 -6.15 19.97 -24.07
C GLN A 660 -5.75 21.03 -23.03
N TYR A 661 -5.43 22.24 -23.49
CA TYR A 661 -4.96 23.32 -22.63
C TYR A 661 -5.44 24.70 -23.07
N GLY A 662 -5.50 25.63 -22.11
CA GLY A 662 -5.60 27.07 -22.35
C GLY A 662 -4.51 27.83 -21.60
N ASN A 663 -3.91 28.84 -22.24
CA ASN A 663 -2.94 29.74 -21.61
C ASN A 663 -3.67 31.04 -21.26
N THR A 664 -4.05 31.22 -20.01
CA THR A 664 -4.81 32.39 -19.55
C THR A 664 -4.58 32.65 -18.06
N ASN A 665 -4.59 33.93 -17.68
CA ASN A 665 -4.57 34.41 -16.30
C ASN A 665 -5.90 35.06 -15.88
N VAL A 666 -6.94 35.00 -16.73
CA VAL A 666 -8.26 35.60 -16.47
C VAL A 666 -9.13 34.61 -15.70
N LEU A 667 -9.64 35.01 -14.52
CA LEU A 667 -10.39 34.14 -13.63
C LEU A 667 -11.61 33.47 -14.30
N ASP A 668 -12.38 34.23 -15.08
CA ASP A 668 -13.59 33.74 -15.74
C ASP A 668 -13.27 32.74 -16.88
N GLU A 669 -12.12 32.92 -17.55
CA GLU A 669 -11.64 31.96 -18.57
C GLU A 669 -11.12 30.67 -17.90
N ILE A 670 -10.41 30.77 -16.77
CA ILE A 670 -9.98 29.61 -15.98
C ILE A 670 -11.20 28.85 -15.42
N GLN A 671 -12.24 29.55 -14.98
CA GLN A 671 -13.50 28.93 -14.54
C GLN A 671 -14.23 28.26 -15.72
N THR A 672 -14.24 28.89 -16.90
CA THR A 672 -14.82 28.29 -18.12
C THR A 672 -14.07 27.01 -18.51
N LEU A 673 -12.73 27.04 -18.55
CA LEU A 673 -11.89 25.86 -18.79
C LEU A 673 -12.09 24.76 -17.73
N LEU A 674 -12.34 25.14 -16.46
CA LEU A 674 -12.63 24.17 -15.41
C LEU A 674 -13.97 23.48 -15.65
N ASP A 675 -15.03 24.23 -15.94
CA ASP A 675 -16.34 23.65 -16.23
C ASP A 675 -16.36 22.85 -17.54
N ASP A 676 -15.61 23.27 -18.57
CA ASP A 676 -15.46 22.52 -19.83
C ASP A 676 -14.62 21.24 -19.64
N SER A 677 -13.60 21.24 -18.79
CA SER A 677 -12.88 20.01 -18.42
C SER A 677 -13.81 19.00 -17.74
N VAL A 678 -14.72 19.46 -16.86
CA VAL A 678 -15.69 18.58 -16.18
C VAL A 678 -16.78 18.09 -17.15
N LYS A 679 -17.20 18.91 -18.13
CA LYS A 679 -18.07 18.44 -19.24
C LYS A 679 -17.36 17.39 -20.10
N ALA A 680 -16.04 17.51 -20.29
CA ALA A 680 -15.20 16.52 -20.97
C ALA A 680 -14.81 15.31 -20.09
N SER A 681 -15.58 15.01 -19.02
CA SER A 681 -15.36 13.88 -18.10
C SER A 681 -13.98 13.84 -17.43
N CYS A 682 -13.32 14.99 -17.24
CA CYS A 682 -12.06 15.12 -16.51
C CYS A 682 -12.29 15.52 -15.04
N GLU A 683 -11.30 15.28 -14.16
CA GLU A 683 -11.38 15.61 -12.73
C GLU A 683 -11.33 17.11 -12.42
N GLY A 684 -10.98 17.95 -13.40
CA GLY A 684 -10.72 19.38 -13.27
C GLY A 684 -9.50 19.81 -14.10
N LEU A 685 -8.67 20.71 -13.55
CA LEU A 685 -7.50 21.27 -14.23
C LEU A 685 -6.16 20.95 -13.54
N MET A 686 -5.11 20.80 -14.35
CA MET A 686 -3.71 20.88 -13.97
C MET A 686 -3.18 22.24 -14.40
N VAL A 687 -2.69 23.05 -13.45
CA VAL A 687 -2.12 24.38 -13.77
C VAL A 687 -0.61 24.32 -13.64
N LYS A 688 0.13 24.66 -14.69
CA LYS A 688 1.59 24.55 -14.75
C LYS A 688 2.25 25.87 -15.15
N MET A 689 3.36 26.28 -14.51
CA MET A 689 4.18 27.41 -14.98
C MET A 689 4.85 27.10 -16.33
N LEU A 690 4.93 28.08 -17.25
CA LEU A 690 5.44 27.87 -18.61
C LEU A 690 6.95 28.12 -18.77
N ASP A 691 7.45 29.31 -18.40
CA ASP A 691 8.76 29.84 -18.84
C ASP A 691 9.70 30.32 -17.73
N THR A 692 9.40 30.03 -16.47
CA THR A 692 10.30 30.39 -15.35
C THR A 692 11.48 29.43 -15.24
N ASP A 693 12.55 29.83 -14.56
CA ASP A 693 13.65 28.91 -14.17
C ASP A 693 13.13 27.69 -13.36
N GLU A 694 11.97 27.85 -12.72
CA GLU A 694 11.24 26.83 -11.97
C GLU A 694 10.30 25.96 -12.86
N SER A 695 10.13 26.25 -14.15
CA SER A 695 9.22 25.53 -15.07
C SER A 695 9.78 24.19 -15.58
N GLY A 696 11.04 23.89 -15.25
CA GLY A 696 11.65 22.57 -15.47
C GLY A 696 10.84 21.43 -14.84
N TYR A 697 11.02 20.23 -15.37
CA TYR A 697 10.41 19.03 -14.80
C TYR A 697 11.20 18.59 -13.57
N GLU A 698 10.55 18.55 -12.41
CA GLU A 698 11.18 18.18 -11.13
C GLU A 698 10.76 16.76 -10.71
N PRO A 699 11.54 15.71 -10.98
CA PRO A 699 11.15 14.33 -10.66
C PRO A 699 11.09 14.13 -9.14
N SER A 700 10.21 13.25 -8.68
CA SER A 700 9.85 13.01 -7.26
C SER A 700 9.28 14.21 -6.47
N LYS A 701 9.39 15.46 -6.94
CA LYS A 701 8.96 16.63 -6.16
C LYS A 701 7.47 16.90 -6.32
N ARG A 702 6.85 17.32 -5.21
CA ARG A 702 5.54 18.00 -5.19
C ARG A 702 5.78 19.51 -5.30
N SER A 703 6.10 19.98 -6.50
CA SER A 703 6.63 21.33 -6.70
C SER A 703 5.61 22.43 -6.45
N ARG A 704 6.08 23.68 -6.44
CA ARG A 704 5.22 24.87 -6.40
C ARG A 704 4.62 25.19 -7.78
N ASN A 705 5.03 24.45 -8.80
CA ASN A 705 5.02 24.82 -10.23
C ASN A 705 3.89 24.09 -10.96
N TRP A 706 3.48 22.93 -10.46
CA TRP A 706 2.28 22.20 -10.88
C TRP A 706 1.24 22.21 -9.75
N LEU A 707 0.08 22.80 -10.03
CA LEU A 707 -1.10 22.79 -9.16
C LEU A 707 -2.17 21.87 -9.76
N LYS A 708 -3.04 21.32 -8.91
CA LYS A 708 -4.26 20.64 -9.34
C LYS A 708 -5.48 21.30 -8.71
N VAL A 709 -6.38 21.78 -9.56
CA VAL A 709 -7.67 22.39 -9.20
C VAL A 709 -8.75 21.38 -9.56
N LYS A 710 -9.48 20.91 -8.55
CA LYS A 710 -10.62 20.00 -8.74
C LYS A 710 -11.91 20.63 -8.25
N LYS A 711 -13.04 20.21 -8.84
CA LYS A 711 -14.38 20.63 -8.44
C LYS A 711 -14.71 20.25 -6.98
N ASP A 712 -14.19 19.13 -6.47
CA ASP A 712 -14.35 18.72 -5.07
C ASP A 712 -13.44 19.47 -4.08
N TYR A 713 -12.41 20.20 -4.55
CA TYR A 713 -11.52 20.98 -3.68
C TYR A 713 -12.00 22.41 -3.43
N LEU A 714 -12.87 22.93 -4.30
CA LEU A 714 -13.48 24.25 -4.15
C LEU A 714 -14.38 24.31 -2.91
N SER A 715 -14.18 25.32 -2.07
CA SER A 715 -14.97 25.55 -0.85
C SER A 715 -16.42 25.90 -1.19
N GLY A 716 -17.38 25.16 -0.63
CA GLY A 716 -18.81 25.34 -0.91
C GLY A 716 -19.32 24.68 -2.20
N VAL A 717 -18.46 23.94 -2.93
CA VAL A 717 -18.81 23.25 -4.19
C VAL A 717 -18.54 21.74 -4.05
N GLY A 718 -19.39 20.91 -4.66
CA GLY A 718 -19.30 19.44 -4.63
C GLY A 718 -20.04 18.82 -3.44
N ASP A 719 -20.70 17.68 -3.68
CA ASP A 719 -21.64 17.07 -2.73
C ASP A 719 -20.96 16.54 -1.45
N SER A 720 -21.51 16.93 -0.31
CA SER A 720 -21.23 16.33 1.00
C SER A 720 -22.44 15.55 1.51
N LEU A 721 -22.16 14.49 2.27
CA LEU A 721 -23.15 13.58 2.82
C LEU A 721 -22.99 13.52 4.35
N ASP A 722 -24.08 13.66 5.08
CA ASP A 722 -24.11 13.44 6.52
C ASP A 722 -24.44 11.96 6.77
N LEU A 723 -23.48 11.18 7.28
CA LEU A 723 -23.57 9.71 7.34
C LEU A 723 -23.46 9.17 8.77
N VAL A 724 -24.18 8.09 9.06
CA VAL A 724 -24.22 7.45 10.38
C VAL A 724 -23.07 6.46 10.54
N VAL A 725 -22.36 6.52 11.68
CA VAL A 725 -21.34 5.51 12.04
C VAL A 725 -22.03 4.24 12.58
N LEU A 726 -21.79 3.09 11.94
CA LEU A 726 -22.36 1.80 12.36
C LEU A 726 -21.33 0.79 12.92
N GLY A 727 -20.04 0.99 12.68
CA GLY A 727 -18.99 0.06 13.13
C GLY A 727 -17.58 0.55 12.82
N ALA A 728 -16.59 -0.21 13.27
CA ALA A 728 -15.16 0.09 13.12
C ALA A 728 -14.32 -1.14 12.79
N TYR A 729 -13.13 -0.86 12.28
CA TYR A 729 -12.06 -1.83 12.03
C TYR A 729 -10.86 -1.46 12.92
N HIS A 730 -10.22 -2.45 13.54
CA HIS A 730 -9.06 -2.21 14.40
C HIS A 730 -7.89 -1.63 13.60
N GLY A 731 -7.24 -0.62 14.16
CA GLY A 731 -6.10 0.02 13.52
C GLY A 731 -4.90 -0.93 13.39
N ARG A 732 -4.06 -0.66 12.40
CA ARG A 732 -2.85 -1.44 12.09
C ARG A 732 -1.65 -0.50 12.00
N GLY A 733 -0.44 -1.00 12.28
CA GLY A 733 0.77 -0.16 12.28
C GLY A 733 0.76 0.84 13.44
N LYS A 734 0.78 2.15 13.15
CA LYS A 734 0.77 3.22 14.18
C LYS A 734 -0.55 3.22 14.98
N ARG A 735 -1.68 2.91 14.34
CA ARG A 735 -3.04 3.04 14.90
C ARG A 735 -3.52 1.85 15.76
N THR A 736 -2.66 0.92 16.19
CA THR A 736 -3.11 -0.34 16.85
C THR A 736 -3.80 -0.17 18.20
N SER A 737 -3.70 1.00 18.84
CA SER A 737 -4.42 1.35 20.07
C SER A 737 -5.86 1.85 19.84
N VAL A 738 -6.25 2.14 18.60
CA VAL A 738 -7.52 2.81 18.24
C VAL A 738 -8.21 2.12 17.05
N TYR A 739 -9.36 2.65 16.64
CA TYR A 739 -10.01 2.27 15.40
C TYR A 739 -9.31 2.92 14.20
N GLY A 740 -8.93 2.12 13.20
CA GLY A 740 -8.19 2.61 12.03
C GLY A 740 -9.08 3.05 10.87
N ALA A 741 -10.30 2.52 10.81
CA ALA A 741 -11.33 2.86 9.83
C ALA A 741 -12.72 2.59 10.40
N PHE A 742 -13.74 3.20 9.80
CA PHE A 742 -15.14 3.15 10.22
C PHE A 742 -16.07 2.74 9.06
N LEU A 743 -17.16 2.06 9.38
CA LEU A 743 -18.23 1.69 8.46
C LEU A 743 -19.38 2.69 8.59
N LEU A 744 -19.73 3.36 7.48
CA LEU A 744 -20.75 4.39 7.43
C LEU A 744 -21.99 3.97 6.64
N ALA A 745 -23.13 4.59 6.96
CA ALA A 745 -24.42 4.33 6.34
C ALA A 745 -25.23 5.61 6.05
N ALA A 746 -26.06 5.53 5.00
CA ALA A 746 -27.15 6.47 4.71
C ALA A 746 -28.47 5.94 5.33
N TYR A 747 -29.47 6.80 5.49
CA TYR A 747 -30.74 6.41 6.11
C TYR A 747 -31.86 6.16 5.07
N ASN A 748 -32.44 4.95 5.04
CA ASN A 748 -33.60 4.67 4.21
C ASN A 748 -34.88 4.99 5.00
N SER A 749 -35.47 6.15 4.75
CA SER A 749 -36.68 6.61 5.45
C SER A 749 -37.94 5.78 5.15
N SER A 750 -37.94 5.00 4.05
CA SER A 750 -39.06 4.14 3.65
C SER A 750 -39.06 2.82 4.41
N THR A 751 -37.89 2.22 4.62
CA THR A 751 -37.72 0.94 5.34
C THR A 751 -37.29 1.12 6.80
N GLN A 752 -36.94 2.35 7.20
CA GLN A 752 -36.37 2.72 8.51
C GLN A 752 -35.06 1.98 8.83
N THR A 753 -34.25 1.70 7.80
CA THR A 753 -32.94 1.04 7.94
C THR A 753 -31.78 2.00 7.74
N TYR A 754 -30.61 1.63 8.28
CA TYR A 754 -29.34 2.26 7.98
C TYR A 754 -28.60 1.40 6.95
N GLU A 755 -28.43 1.93 5.74
CA GLU A 755 -27.86 1.22 4.61
C GLU A 755 -26.41 1.62 4.39
N THR A 756 -25.50 0.65 4.53
CA THR A 756 -24.06 0.87 4.41
C THR A 756 -23.68 1.44 3.04
N ILE A 757 -22.84 2.47 3.03
CA ILE A 757 -22.45 3.24 1.82
C ILE A 757 -20.94 3.28 1.59
N CYS A 758 -20.12 3.36 2.64
CA CYS A 758 -18.66 3.37 2.49
C CYS A 758 -17.92 2.93 3.77
N ASN A 759 -16.65 2.54 3.60
CA ASN A 759 -15.66 2.56 4.67
C ASN A 759 -14.87 3.86 4.58
N ILE A 760 -14.46 4.41 5.72
CA ILE A 760 -13.65 5.63 5.79
C ILE A 760 -12.48 5.44 6.77
N GLY A 761 -11.28 5.90 6.41
CA GLY A 761 -10.09 5.90 7.28
C GLY A 761 -9.28 7.19 7.22
N THR A 762 -9.76 8.16 6.44
CA THR A 762 -9.10 9.43 6.11
C THR A 762 -10.05 10.60 6.35
N GLY A 763 -9.52 11.72 6.82
CA GLY A 763 -10.26 12.81 7.46
C GLY A 763 -10.13 12.79 9.00
N PHE A 764 -9.09 12.17 9.57
CA PHE A 764 -8.92 12.06 11.02
C PHE A 764 -7.46 12.29 11.43
N SER A 765 -7.23 13.32 12.24
CA SER A 765 -5.98 13.46 12.99
C SER A 765 -5.90 12.41 14.11
N GLU A 766 -4.69 12.10 14.57
CA GLU A 766 -4.48 11.08 15.64
C GLU A 766 -5.30 11.40 16.91
N ALA A 767 -5.39 12.68 17.30
CA ALA A 767 -6.18 13.12 18.45
C ALA A 767 -7.70 12.88 18.29
N ILE A 768 -8.25 13.06 17.07
CA ILE A 768 -9.66 12.79 16.77
C ILE A 768 -9.94 11.28 16.79
N LEU A 769 -8.97 10.43 16.41
CA LEU A 769 -9.12 8.98 16.51
C LEU A 769 -9.12 8.48 17.96
N GLU A 770 -8.32 9.10 18.84
CA GLU A 770 -8.39 8.83 20.29
C GLU A 770 -9.73 9.30 20.88
N GLU A 771 -10.22 10.49 20.51
CA GLU A 771 -11.54 10.98 20.93
C GLU A 771 -12.67 10.05 20.47
N PHE A 772 -12.68 9.66 19.18
CA PHE A 772 -13.69 8.75 18.64
C PHE A 772 -13.57 7.32 19.17
N TYR A 773 -12.38 6.83 19.51
CA TYR A 773 -12.24 5.55 20.22
C TYR A 773 -12.93 5.61 21.60
N ASN A 774 -12.68 6.67 22.37
CA ASN A 774 -13.31 6.87 23.68
C ASN A 774 -14.84 7.10 23.59
N ALA A 775 -15.32 7.75 22.53
CA ALA A 775 -16.75 8.02 22.32
C ALA A 775 -17.53 6.80 21.76
N LEU A 776 -16.91 5.98 20.90
CA LEU A 776 -17.57 4.85 20.24
C LEU A 776 -17.41 3.52 21.00
N SER A 777 -16.31 3.30 21.73
CA SER A 777 -16.12 2.05 22.49
C SER A 777 -17.27 1.74 23.47
N PRO A 778 -17.83 2.71 24.23
CA PRO A 778 -19.01 2.50 25.08
C PRO A 778 -20.32 2.20 24.32
N LEU A 779 -20.34 2.38 22.99
CA LEU A 779 -21.49 2.13 22.11
C LEU A 779 -21.40 0.77 21.39
N THR A 780 -20.40 -0.06 21.74
CA THR A 780 -20.17 -1.38 21.12
C THR A 780 -21.36 -2.33 21.31
N ILE A 781 -21.72 -3.06 20.26
CA ILE A 781 -22.73 -4.13 20.27
C ILE A 781 -22.18 -5.41 19.65
N ASP A 782 -22.56 -6.58 20.19
CA ASP A 782 -22.03 -7.88 19.77
C ASP A 782 -22.38 -8.27 18.32
N ARG A 783 -23.46 -7.71 17.76
CA ARG A 783 -24.04 -8.07 16.47
C ARG A 783 -24.71 -6.87 15.80
N PRO A 784 -24.75 -6.80 14.45
CA PRO A 784 -25.51 -5.78 13.75
C PRO A 784 -27.00 -5.87 14.07
N LYS A 785 -27.69 -4.73 14.06
CA LYS A 785 -29.13 -4.68 14.32
C LYS A 785 -29.93 -5.13 13.09
N PRO A 786 -31.16 -5.68 13.25
CA PRO A 786 -31.98 -6.13 12.12
C PRO A 786 -32.33 -5.03 11.10
N PHE A 787 -32.19 -3.75 11.48
CA PHE A 787 -32.38 -2.59 10.61
C PHE A 787 -31.05 -2.01 10.06
N TYR A 788 -29.95 -2.77 10.08
CA TYR A 788 -28.71 -2.43 9.37
C TYR A 788 -28.66 -3.22 8.05
N SER A 789 -28.55 -2.55 6.91
CA SER A 789 -28.42 -3.19 5.59
C SER A 789 -26.95 -3.17 5.15
N HIS A 790 -26.32 -4.35 5.15
CA HIS A 790 -24.88 -4.52 4.95
C HIS A 790 -24.52 -5.69 4.02
N SER A 791 -23.23 -5.82 3.68
CA SER A 791 -22.72 -7.01 2.99
C SER A 791 -22.87 -8.25 3.89
N ASN A 792 -23.23 -9.39 3.32
CA ASN A 792 -23.27 -10.68 4.04
C ASN A 792 -21.93 -11.45 3.96
N VAL A 793 -20.91 -10.89 3.30
CA VAL A 793 -19.60 -11.57 3.16
C VAL A 793 -18.78 -11.40 4.45
N PRO A 794 -18.26 -12.47 5.08
CA PRO A 794 -17.55 -12.36 6.36
C PRO A 794 -16.34 -11.41 6.36
N LYS A 795 -15.61 -11.32 5.24
CA LYS A 795 -14.46 -10.40 5.08
C LYS A 795 -14.84 -8.91 5.02
N ASP A 796 -16.12 -8.62 4.77
CA ASP A 796 -16.63 -7.26 4.56
C ASP A 796 -17.25 -6.68 5.86
N GLN A 797 -17.34 -7.46 6.93
CA GLN A 797 -17.87 -7.01 8.22
C GLN A 797 -16.86 -6.07 8.90
N PRO A 798 -17.31 -5.10 9.72
CA PRO A 798 -16.44 -4.42 10.67
C PRO A 798 -16.01 -5.39 11.77
N ASP A 799 -14.85 -5.13 12.39
CA ASP A 799 -14.37 -5.90 13.55
C ASP A 799 -15.24 -5.61 14.80
N VAL A 800 -15.81 -4.40 14.87
CA VAL A 800 -16.67 -3.92 15.97
C VAL A 800 -17.92 -3.24 15.41
N TRP A 801 -19.10 -3.56 15.94
CA TRP A 801 -20.36 -2.88 15.61
C TRP A 801 -20.74 -1.88 16.70
N PHE A 802 -21.46 -0.81 16.34
CA PHE A 802 -21.92 0.23 17.27
C PHE A 802 -23.45 0.43 17.24
N GLU A 803 -23.99 0.97 18.33
CA GLU A 803 -25.26 1.71 18.34
C GLU A 803 -25.20 2.91 17.38
N PRO A 804 -26.28 3.21 16.62
CA PRO A 804 -26.28 4.35 15.72
C PRO A 804 -26.40 5.61 16.57
N ARG A 805 -25.37 6.47 16.53
CA ARG A 805 -25.31 7.67 17.40
C ARG A 805 -24.63 8.85 16.75
N LEU A 806 -23.40 8.67 16.26
CA LEU A 806 -22.64 9.74 15.62
C LEU A 806 -23.05 9.87 14.15
N VAL A 807 -23.21 11.11 13.71
CA VAL A 807 -23.36 11.49 12.31
C VAL A 807 -22.15 12.33 11.93
N TRP A 808 -21.53 12.03 10.79
CA TRP A 808 -20.33 12.71 10.30
C TRP A 808 -20.58 13.31 8.93
N GLU A 809 -20.10 14.53 8.70
CA GLU A 809 -20.10 15.15 7.38
C GLU A 809 -18.92 14.59 6.59
N VAL A 810 -19.21 13.96 5.45
CA VAL A 810 -18.25 13.28 4.58
C VAL A 810 -18.33 13.89 3.19
N LYS A 811 -17.19 14.36 2.66
CA LYS A 811 -17.08 14.79 1.26
C LYS A 811 -16.56 13.65 0.40
N THR A 812 -17.06 13.56 -0.83
CA THR A 812 -16.65 12.57 -1.85
C THR A 812 -16.13 13.29 -3.09
N ALA A 813 -15.37 12.59 -3.94
CA ALA A 813 -15.07 13.08 -5.29
C ALA A 813 -16.22 12.74 -6.25
N ASP A 814 -16.64 11.47 -6.27
CA ASP A 814 -17.74 10.94 -7.08
C ASP A 814 -18.61 9.97 -6.26
N LEU A 815 -19.78 9.63 -6.79
CA LEU A 815 -20.60 8.49 -6.40
C LEU A 815 -20.42 7.35 -7.44
N THR A 816 -20.49 6.10 -6.99
CA THR A 816 -20.18 4.91 -7.80
C THR A 816 -21.07 3.72 -7.42
N LEU A 817 -21.38 2.84 -8.38
CA LEU A 817 -22.09 1.59 -8.07
C LEU A 817 -21.15 0.56 -7.42
N SER A 818 -21.66 -0.18 -6.44
CA SER A 818 -20.92 -1.13 -5.62
C SER A 818 -21.69 -2.44 -5.37
N PRO A 819 -21.08 -3.61 -5.58
CA PRO A 819 -21.69 -4.89 -5.19
C PRO A 819 -21.65 -5.13 -3.67
N ARG A 820 -20.76 -4.43 -2.94
CA ARG A 820 -20.55 -4.59 -1.49
C ARG A 820 -21.59 -3.81 -0.67
N TYR A 821 -21.69 -2.52 -0.96
CA TYR A 821 -22.53 -1.58 -0.20
C TYR A 821 -23.99 -1.69 -0.64
N LYS A 822 -24.90 -1.20 0.21
CA LYS A 822 -26.35 -1.43 0.09
C LYS A 822 -27.19 -0.16 0.00
N ALA A 823 -26.62 1.01 0.30
CA ALA A 823 -27.30 2.29 0.17
C ALA A 823 -27.96 2.46 -1.20
N ALA A 824 -29.27 2.64 -1.21
CA ALA A 824 -30.09 2.85 -2.39
C ALA A 824 -30.09 1.68 -3.41
N ALA A 825 -29.76 0.46 -2.99
CA ALA A 825 -29.79 -0.71 -3.88
C ALA A 825 -31.22 -1.01 -4.41
N ASP A 826 -32.25 -0.61 -3.65
CA ASP A 826 -33.66 -0.66 -4.02
C ASP A 826 -33.99 0.26 -5.21
N GLU A 827 -33.50 1.50 -5.19
CA GLU A 827 -33.64 2.52 -6.25
C GLU A 827 -32.96 2.13 -7.60
N PHE A 828 -32.19 1.03 -7.65
CA PHE A 828 -31.55 0.51 -8.87
C PHE A 828 -31.91 -0.94 -9.21
N MET A 829 -32.90 -1.55 -8.55
CA MET A 829 -33.46 -2.84 -8.98
C MET A 829 -34.23 -2.68 -10.30
N GLY A 830 -34.03 -3.60 -11.25
CA GLY A 830 -34.69 -3.52 -12.58
C GLY A 830 -34.16 -2.42 -13.50
N THR A 831 -32.99 -1.84 -13.20
CA THR A 831 -32.27 -0.88 -14.06
C THR A 831 -30.90 -1.44 -14.45
N THR A 832 -30.16 -0.75 -15.32
CA THR A 832 -28.75 -1.05 -15.64
C THR A 832 -27.82 -1.12 -14.41
N GLY A 833 -28.22 -0.54 -13.27
CA GLY A 833 -27.54 -0.70 -11.99
C GLY A 833 -27.59 -2.13 -11.43
N GLY A 834 -28.59 -2.92 -11.80
CA GLY A 834 -28.70 -4.35 -11.45
C GLY A 834 -28.81 -4.62 -9.94
N GLY A 835 -29.50 -3.75 -9.18
CA GLY A 835 -29.65 -3.89 -7.73
C GLY A 835 -28.35 -3.72 -6.92
N LYS A 836 -27.32 -3.10 -7.51
CA LYS A 836 -26.09 -2.69 -6.80
C LYS A 836 -26.38 -1.43 -5.98
N GLY A 837 -25.83 -1.35 -4.76
CA GLY A 837 -25.90 -0.13 -3.95
C GLY A 837 -24.91 0.93 -4.42
N VAL A 838 -25.07 2.16 -3.96
CA VAL A 838 -24.17 3.28 -4.24
C VAL A 838 -23.05 3.35 -3.18
N SER A 839 -21.89 3.88 -3.57
CA SER A 839 -20.68 4.01 -2.76
C SER A 839 -19.90 5.29 -3.12
N LEU A 840 -19.15 5.81 -2.15
CA LEU A 840 -18.38 7.05 -2.30
C LEU A 840 -16.95 6.78 -2.84
N ARG A 841 -16.48 7.60 -3.78
CA ARG A 841 -15.10 7.60 -4.30
C ARG A 841 -14.25 8.62 -3.53
N PHE A 842 -13.20 8.13 -2.86
CA PHE A 842 -12.33 8.92 -1.97
C PHE A 842 -13.08 9.69 -0.85
N PRO A 843 -13.93 9.03 -0.04
CA PRO A 843 -14.60 9.68 1.08
C PRO A 843 -13.60 10.23 2.10
N ARG A 844 -13.81 11.48 2.53
CA ARG A 844 -13.04 12.15 3.59
C ARG A 844 -13.98 12.71 4.65
N PHE A 845 -13.72 12.44 5.92
CA PHE A 845 -14.42 13.12 7.02
C PHE A 845 -14.06 14.61 7.00
N ILE A 846 -15.04 15.45 7.29
CA ILE A 846 -14.92 16.90 7.39
C ILE A 846 -15.10 17.36 8.84
N LYS A 847 -16.14 16.87 9.52
CA LYS A 847 -16.47 17.18 10.93
C LYS A 847 -17.53 16.22 11.49
N SER A 848 -17.64 16.16 12.82
CA SER A 848 -18.83 15.60 13.47
C SER A 848 -20.03 16.53 13.24
N ARG A 849 -21.23 15.96 13.23
CA ARG A 849 -22.51 16.67 13.08
C ARG A 849 -23.36 16.48 14.32
N ASP A 850 -22.89 17.05 15.41
CA ASP A 850 -23.54 16.99 16.74
C ASP A 850 -24.90 17.72 16.75
N ASP A 851 -25.17 18.51 15.71
CA ASP A 851 -26.47 19.12 15.38
C ASP A 851 -27.48 18.14 14.76
N LYS A 852 -27.05 16.92 14.38
CA LYS A 852 -27.87 15.90 13.71
C LYS A 852 -27.95 14.59 14.49
N LYS A 853 -29.15 14.00 14.47
CA LYS A 853 -29.39 12.60 14.87
C LYS A 853 -29.22 11.65 13.68
N PRO A 854 -28.98 10.35 13.91
CA PRO A 854 -28.92 9.33 12.86
C PRO A 854 -30.09 9.36 11.87
N GLU A 855 -31.31 9.61 12.32
CA GLU A 855 -32.51 9.68 11.47
C GLU A 855 -32.55 10.95 10.57
N GLN A 856 -31.60 11.88 10.75
CA GLN A 856 -31.43 13.12 9.99
C GLN A 856 -30.18 13.09 9.08
N ALA A 857 -29.54 11.92 8.95
CA ALA A 857 -28.51 11.65 7.96
C ALA A 857 -29.03 11.80 6.52
N THR A 858 -28.13 11.91 5.55
CA THR A 858 -28.45 11.90 4.12
C THR A 858 -29.22 10.63 3.78
N THR A 859 -30.36 10.79 3.11
CA THR A 859 -31.25 9.66 2.81
C THR A 859 -30.76 8.87 1.61
N THR A 860 -31.05 7.56 1.56
CA THR A 860 -30.64 6.69 0.45
C THR A 860 -31.21 7.17 -0.89
N ARG A 861 -32.44 7.66 -0.91
CA ARG A 861 -33.02 8.35 -2.05
C ARG A 861 -32.21 9.59 -2.49
N ALA A 862 -31.72 10.41 -1.56
CA ALA A 862 -30.86 11.56 -1.92
C ALA A 862 -29.52 11.09 -2.53
N VAL A 863 -28.96 9.97 -2.06
CA VAL A 863 -27.78 9.33 -2.66
C VAL A 863 -28.07 8.85 -4.09
N ALA A 864 -29.24 8.25 -4.34
CA ALA A 864 -29.68 7.89 -5.68
C ALA A 864 -29.89 9.11 -6.59
N GLU A 865 -30.48 10.19 -6.09
CA GLU A 865 -30.66 11.44 -6.82
C GLU A 865 -29.32 12.16 -7.12
N MET A 866 -28.33 12.09 -6.22
CA MET A 866 -26.95 12.54 -6.48
C MET A 866 -26.28 11.70 -7.59
N TYR A 867 -26.33 10.37 -7.48
CA TYR A 867 -25.74 9.47 -8.49
C TYR A 867 -26.41 9.67 -9.87
N ARG A 868 -27.74 9.75 -9.92
CA ARG A 868 -28.48 9.99 -11.17
C ARG A 868 -28.17 11.34 -11.80
N LYS A 869 -27.85 12.39 -11.02
CA LYS A 869 -27.37 13.68 -11.56
C LYS A 869 -25.97 13.56 -12.16
N GLN A 870 -25.07 12.84 -11.51
CA GLN A 870 -23.73 12.57 -12.03
C GLN A 870 -23.80 11.76 -13.34
N GLU A 871 -24.64 10.72 -13.38
CA GLU A 871 -24.91 9.93 -14.59
C GLU A 871 -25.63 10.76 -15.67
N ALA A 872 -26.56 11.65 -15.31
CA ALA A 872 -27.23 12.55 -16.26
C ALA A 872 -26.25 13.53 -16.90
N VAL A 873 -25.30 14.12 -16.16
CA VAL A 873 -24.23 14.95 -16.76
C VAL A 873 -23.38 14.13 -17.73
N GLN A 874 -23.10 12.85 -17.43
CA GLN A 874 -22.40 11.96 -18.35
C GLN A 874 -23.25 11.61 -19.60
N LYS A 875 -24.58 11.49 -19.46
CA LYS A 875 -25.52 11.15 -20.55
C LYS A 875 -25.99 12.32 -21.41
N GLU A 876 -26.17 13.52 -20.87
CA GLU A 876 -26.44 14.72 -21.67
C GLU A 876 -25.27 15.05 -22.60
N ASN A 877 -24.04 14.76 -22.16
CA ASN A 877 -22.85 14.81 -23.01
C ASN A 877 -22.80 13.67 -24.05
N ALA A 878 -23.49 12.54 -23.83
CA ALA A 878 -23.69 11.51 -24.85
C ALA A 878 -24.75 11.95 -25.88
N GLY A 879 -25.94 12.35 -25.43
CA GLY A 879 -27.18 12.51 -26.21
C GLY A 879 -27.22 13.56 -27.33
N LYS A 880 -26.13 14.29 -27.59
CA LYS A 880 -25.97 15.10 -28.82
C LYS A 880 -25.55 14.23 -30.02
N GLY A 881 -26.39 13.25 -30.36
CA GLY A 881 -26.30 12.48 -31.62
C GLY A 881 -26.13 10.97 -31.47
N GLY A 882 -27.12 10.28 -30.90
CA GLY A 882 -27.19 8.81 -30.85
C GLY A 882 -28.49 8.35 -30.22
N VAL A 883 -29.15 7.34 -30.80
CA VAL A 883 -30.42 6.75 -30.34
C VAL A 883 -30.15 5.76 -29.19
N ASP A 884 -31.15 5.49 -28.33
CA ASP A 884 -31.07 4.42 -27.34
C ASP A 884 -30.83 3.05 -28.00
N ASP A 885 -29.85 2.29 -27.50
CA ASP A 885 -29.72 0.84 -27.71
C ASP A 885 -29.81 0.14 -26.35
N ASP A 886 -30.94 -0.56 -26.14
CA ASP A 886 -31.20 -1.37 -24.94
C ASP A 886 -30.31 -2.63 -24.93
N PHE A 887 -29.29 -2.65 -24.07
CA PHE A 887 -28.52 -3.87 -23.77
C PHE A 887 -29.10 -4.62 -22.57
N GLU A 888 -29.88 -5.67 -22.85
CA GLU A 888 -30.24 -6.71 -21.88
C GLU A 888 -28.98 -7.43 -21.33
N TYR A 889 -29.07 -7.94 -20.09
CA TYR A 889 -27.95 -8.48 -19.29
C TYR A 889 -28.28 -9.81 -18.61
#